data_AF-A0A973WQ82-F1
#
_entry.id   AF-A0A973WQ82-F1
#
_cell.length_a   1.000
_cell.length_b   1.000
_cell.length_c   1.000
_cell.angle_alpha   90.00
_cell.angle_beta   90.00
_cell.angle_gamma   90.00
#
_symmetry.space_group_name_H-M   'P 1'
#
loop_
_entity.id
_entity.type
_entity.pdbx_description
1 polymer ?
#
loop_
_entity_poly.entity_id
_entity_poly.type
_entity_poly.pdbx_seq_one_letter_code
_entity_poly.pdbx_strand_id
1 'polypeptide(L)'
;MSNSKDAVRKILDAVRADKRTSLTAPEGKVVCDAYGIPVPKEGVAKSAAEAARIATDMGFPVVMKIVSPDILHKTEAGGVVVGVKSAADAEKSYETILANAKKYKADAKIEGIQVQQMLGGGTEVIVGSITDGSFGKLVAFGLGGVLVEILKDITFRLAPATKDDALSMLDGIQAHEMLKGVRGGEPVNREALADVIVKVSQLVSDFPEIVELDLNPVFATSKNAIAADVRIVVDFDYKPRPAPRPTEEIVAAMSRIMQPKGVAVIGASAEDGKIGNSVMKNLINGGYKGEIYPIHPKAEEILGYKAYKSVKDVPGVIDTAVFAIPAKFVAGALVECGEKKIPGAVLIPSGFAEAGAPELQAEIVEVGKKYNIRLMGPNIYGFYYTPANLCATFCTAYDVKGHAALSSQSGGIGMAIIGFSRSAKMGVSAIVGLGNKSDIDEDDLLAFFEQDPNTNLIAQHCEDLKDGRAFAEAAKRVSKKKPVVVLKAGRTSAGAKAASSHTGALAGNDKIYEDVFKQSGVIRARSLRQLLEFARGVPVLPTPKGENVLIITGAGGSGVLLSDSVVDNGLSLMQMPPDLDAAFRKFIPPFGAAGNPVDITGGEPPITYVNTVKLGLSDERIHALILGYWHTIVTPPMVFARNMVEVKKEMEAKGFVKPIVASLAGDVEVEEAAEYLYQNGIPAYAYSTELPVEVLGAKYKWARGAGLL
;
A
#
# COMPACT_ATOMS: atom_id res chain seq x y z
N MET A 1 9.44 4.57 32.66
CA MET A 1 9.37 5.23 31.33
C MET A 1 9.93 6.65 31.35
N SER A 2 9.57 7.55 32.28
CA SER A 2 10.11 8.93 32.31
C SER A 2 11.65 8.98 32.45
N ASN A 3 12.23 8.27 33.43
CA ASN A 3 13.70 8.25 33.63
C ASN A 3 14.50 7.77 32.40
N SER A 4 13.93 6.90 31.56
CA SER A 4 14.58 6.41 30.33
C SER A 4 14.60 7.47 29.24
N LYS A 5 13.50 8.22 29.07
CA LYS A 5 13.44 9.29 28.07
C LYS A 5 14.36 10.45 28.42
N ASP A 6 14.47 10.77 29.71
CA ASP A 6 15.35 11.83 30.20
C ASP A 6 16.83 11.53 29.93
N ALA A 7 17.24 10.26 30.05
CA ALA A 7 18.61 9.83 29.73
C ALA A 7 18.92 10.04 28.24
N VAL A 8 18.03 9.62 27.34
CA VAL A 8 18.19 9.82 25.90
C VAL A 8 18.18 11.31 25.54
N ARG A 9 17.27 12.09 26.12
CA ARG A 9 17.17 13.53 25.88
C ARG A 9 18.47 14.26 26.20
N LYS A 10 19.13 13.94 27.34
CA LYS A 10 20.43 14.51 27.71
C LYS A 10 21.52 14.26 26.67
N ILE A 11 21.56 13.05 26.11
CA ILE A 11 22.52 12.71 25.04
C ILE A 11 22.23 13.53 23.80
N LEU A 12 20.96 13.58 23.37
CA LEU A 12 20.56 14.33 22.17
C LEU A 12 20.80 15.83 22.32
N ASP A 13 20.58 16.40 23.50
CA ASP A 13 20.87 17.81 23.77
C ASP A 13 22.37 18.12 23.70
N ALA A 14 23.23 17.20 24.17
CA ALA A 14 24.69 17.32 24.03
C ALA A 14 25.14 17.23 22.56
N VAL A 15 24.61 16.25 21.81
CA VAL A 15 24.85 16.10 20.37
C VAL A 15 24.44 17.36 19.60
N ARG A 16 23.29 17.95 19.95
CA ARG A 16 22.81 19.22 19.37
C ARG A 16 23.73 20.39 19.70
N ALA A 17 24.15 20.52 20.95
CA ALA A 17 25.06 21.58 21.40
C ALA A 17 26.40 21.53 20.66
N ASP A 18 26.91 20.31 20.41
CA ASP A 18 28.13 20.06 19.63
C ASP A 18 27.93 20.20 18.12
N LYS A 19 26.69 20.46 17.65
CA LYS A 19 26.31 20.53 16.22
C LYS A 19 26.66 19.25 15.45
N ARG A 20 26.56 18.10 16.10
CA ARG A 20 26.78 16.79 15.50
C ARG A 20 25.49 16.26 14.88
N THR A 21 25.64 15.47 13.82
CA THR A 21 24.54 14.79 13.11
C THR A 21 24.47 13.30 13.41
N SER A 22 25.35 12.80 14.29
CA SER A 22 25.36 11.40 14.71
C SER A 22 25.89 11.24 16.13
N LEU A 23 25.45 10.17 16.78
CA LEU A 23 25.94 9.74 18.09
C LEU A 23 27.22 8.93 17.93
N THR A 24 28.11 9.04 18.91
CA THR A 24 29.25 8.14 19.08
C THR A 24 28.78 6.76 19.57
N ALA A 25 29.60 5.72 19.44
CA ALA A 25 29.24 4.37 19.88
C ALA A 25 28.86 4.29 21.37
N PRO A 26 29.60 4.92 22.32
CA PRO A 26 29.22 4.91 23.73
C PRO A 26 27.90 5.64 24.02
N GLU A 27 27.62 6.75 23.32
CA GLU A 27 26.33 7.46 23.41
C GLU A 27 25.20 6.56 22.90
N GLY A 28 25.41 5.87 21.77
CA GLY A 28 24.46 4.90 21.21
C GLY A 28 24.13 3.78 22.19
N LYS A 29 25.11 3.25 22.91
CA LYS A 29 24.88 2.28 23.98
C LYS A 29 23.99 2.82 25.09
N VAL A 30 24.25 4.03 25.58
CA VAL A 30 23.41 4.64 26.64
C VAL A 30 21.96 4.75 26.18
N VAL A 31 21.74 5.10 24.92
CA VAL A 31 20.40 5.13 24.31
C VAL A 31 19.77 3.74 24.26
N CYS A 32 20.52 2.71 23.80
CA CYS A 32 20.05 1.33 23.77
C CYS A 32 19.70 0.80 25.17
N ASP A 33 20.57 1.03 26.17
CA ASP A 33 20.33 0.63 27.56
C ASP A 33 19.06 1.28 28.13
N ALA A 34 18.84 2.57 27.86
CA ALA A 34 17.65 3.29 28.32
C ALA A 34 16.34 2.69 27.79
N TYR A 35 16.36 2.10 26.60
CA TYR A 35 15.24 1.40 25.96
C TYR A 35 15.27 -0.12 26.14
N GLY A 36 16.28 -0.66 26.83
CA GLY A 36 16.47 -2.09 27.04
C GLY A 36 16.76 -2.88 25.76
N ILE A 37 17.37 -2.25 24.75
CA ILE A 37 17.88 -2.90 23.54
C ILE A 37 19.19 -3.62 23.91
N PRO A 38 19.28 -4.96 23.81
CA PRO A 38 20.47 -5.68 24.24
C PRO A 38 21.68 -5.36 23.35
N VAL A 39 22.75 -4.90 23.98
CA VAL A 39 24.07 -4.65 23.40
C VAL A 39 25.13 -5.39 24.22
N PRO A 40 26.28 -5.76 23.64
CA PRO A 40 27.35 -6.42 24.39
C PRO A 40 27.88 -5.55 25.53
N LYS A 41 28.54 -6.18 26.50
CA LYS A 41 29.31 -5.45 27.50
C LYS A 41 30.39 -4.64 26.80
N GLU A 42 30.64 -3.43 27.27
CA GLU A 42 31.71 -2.57 26.75
C GLU A 42 32.22 -1.57 27.79
N GLY A 43 33.38 -0.99 27.51
CA GLY A 43 33.94 0.17 28.20
C GLY A 43 34.85 0.97 27.27
N VAL A 44 35.08 2.24 27.58
CA VAL A 44 35.98 3.11 26.80
C VAL A 44 37.30 3.28 27.56
N ALA A 45 38.39 2.82 26.96
CA ALA A 45 39.73 2.98 27.49
C ALA A 45 40.39 4.26 26.95
N LYS A 46 41.07 5.00 27.84
CA LYS A 46 41.89 6.17 27.51
C LYS A 46 43.39 5.87 27.56
N SER A 47 43.77 4.62 27.85
CA SER A 47 45.15 4.14 27.81
C SER A 47 45.22 2.64 27.52
N ALA A 48 46.38 2.15 27.08
CA ALA A 48 46.62 0.72 26.84
C ALA A 48 46.36 -0.12 28.09
N ALA A 49 46.86 0.32 29.25
CA ALA A 49 46.65 -0.37 30.53
C ALA A 49 45.16 -0.43 30.93
N GLU A 50 44.42 0.65 30.68
CA GLU A 50 42.97 0.66 30.92
C GLU A 50 42.23 -0.28 29.97
N ALA A 51 42.66 -0.38 28.71
CA ALA A 51 42.08 -1.30 27.74
C ALA A 51 42.29 -2.77 28.16
N ALA A 52 43.49 -3.11 28.62
CA ALA A 52 43.81 -4.43 29.15
C ALA A 52 42.98 -4.77 30.40
N ARG A 53 42.81 -3.82 31.31
CA ARG A 53 41.97 -3.99 32.50
C ARG A 53 40.51 -4.24 32.13
N ILE A 54 39.92 -3.37 31.28
CA ILE A 54 38.53 -3.53 30.83
C ILE A 54 38.33 -4.88 30.12
N ALA A 55 39.26 -5.27 29.24
CA ALA A 55 39.19 -6.54 28.52
C ALA A 55 39.26 -7.75 29.48
N THR A 56 40.12 -7.69 30.49
CA THR A 56 40.26 -8.74 31.51
C THR A 56 39.00 -8.87 32.36
N ASP A 57 38.45 -7.74 32.84
CA ASP A 57 37.23 -7.71 33.64
C ASP A 57 36.02 -8.26 32.87
N MET A 58 36.01 -8.08 31.55
CA MET A 58 34.92 -8.51 30.66
C MET A 58 35.02 -9.99 30.24
N GLY A 59 36.25 -10.51 30.14
CA GLY A 59 36.56 -11.83 29.60
C GLY A 59 36.87 -11.79 28.10
N PHE A 60 37.73 -12.71 27.66
CA PHE A 60 38.19 -12.83 26.28
C PHE A 60 37.37 -13.89 25.48
N PRO A 61 37.27 -13.77 24.14
CA PRO A 61 37.84 -12.70 23.31
C PRO A 61 37.03 -11.40 23.34
N VAL A 62 37.72 -10.28 23.10
CA VAL A 62 37.10 -8.94 22.94
C VAL A 62 37.39 -8.35 21.56
N VAL A 63 36.61 -7.33 21.20
CA VAL A 63 36.80 -6.47 20.03
C VAL A 63 37.18 -5.08 20.52
N MET A 64 38.14 -4.44 19.88
CA MET A 64 38.58 -3.09 20.18
C MET A 64 38.32 -2.16 19.00
N LYS A 65 37.64 -1.03 19.23
CA LYS A 65 37.19 -0.09 18.19
C LYS A 65 37.54 1.35 18.58
N ILE A 66 38.01 2.16 17.63
CA ILE A 66 38.27 3.59 17.85
C ILE A 66 36.97 4.33 18.19
N VAL A 67 37.02 5.25 19.17
CA VAL A 67 35.94 6.20 19.47
C VAL A 67 36.41 7.60 19.08
N SER A 68 35.87 8.12 17.99
CA SER A 68 36.20 9.44 17.47
C SER A 68 35.01 10.00 16.68
N PRO A 69 34.53 11.22 16.98
CA PRO A 69 33.54 11.90 16.14
C PRO A 69 34.07 12.23 14.74
N ASP A 70 35.39 12.24 14.57
CA ASP A 70 36.07 12.57 13.32
C ASP A 70 36.33 11.36 12.40
N ILE A 71 36.16 10.14 12.91
CA ILE A 71 36.44 8.88 12.19
C ILE A 71 35.21 7.98 12.25
N LEU A 72 34.27 8.18 11.31
CA LEU A 72 33.02 7.42 11.22
C LEU A 72 33.23 6.02 10.62
N HIS A 73 34.06 5.90 9.57
CA HIS A 73 34.38 4.63 8.89
C HIS A 73 35.56 3.91 9.56
N LYS A 74 35.32 3.41 10.78
CA LYS A 74 36.33 2.82 11.69
C LYS A 74 37.18 1.73 11.01
N THR A 75 36.57 0.85 10.23
CA THR A 75 37.27 -0.27 9.57
C THR A 75 38.28 0.22 8.52
N GLU A 76 37.91 1.22 7.72
CA GLU A 76 38.81 1.82 6.70
C GLU A 76 40.00 2.53 7.34
N ALA A 77 39.79 3.15 8.49
CA ALA A 77 40.84 3.77 9.29
C ALA A 77 41.74 2.75 10.01
N GLY A 78 41.54 1.43 9.83
CA GLY A 78 42.23 0.39 10.58
C GLY A 78 41.95 0.47 12.10
N GLY A 79 40.83 1.08 12.47
CA GLY A 79 40.44 1.40 13.83
C GLY A 79 39.62 0.30 14.51
N VAL A 80 39.58 -0.92 13.95
CA VAL A 80 38.88 -2.08 14.50
C VAL A 80 39.84 -3.27 14.56
N VAL A 81 39.99 -3.87 15.75
CA VAL A 81 40.73 -5.12 15.96
C VAL A 81 39.79 -6.12 16.62
N VAL A 82 39.54 -7.25 15.95
CA VAL A 82 38.68 -8.34 16.44
C VAL A 82 39.52 -9.49 17.01
N GLY A 83 38.93 -10.28 17.91
CA GLY A 83 39.56 -11.51 18.40
C GLY A 83 40.79 -11.27 19.27
N VAL A 84 40.77 -10.20 20.08
CA VAL A 84 41.80 -9.94 21.09
C VAL A 84 41.65 -10.97 22.21
N LYS A 85 42.69 -11.75 22.50
CA LYS A 85 42.61 -12.96 23.34
C LYS A 85 43.29 -12.85 24.70
N SER A 86 44.06 -11.79 24.94
CA SER A 86 44.80 -11.59 26.17
C SER A 86 44.97 -10.10 26.51
N ALA A 87 45.34 -9.82 27.76
CA ALA A 87 45.64 -8.46 28.22
C ALA A 87 46.78 -7.82 27.40
N ALA A 88 47.84 -8.57 27.12
CA ALA A 88 48.96 -8.10 26.30
C ALA A 88 48.53 -7.81 24.85
N ASP A 89 47.66 -8.64 24.27
CA ASP A 89 47.09 -8.36 22.93
C ASP A 89 46.24 -7.10 22.95
N ALA A 90 45.52 -6.81 24.04
CA ALA A 90 44.69 -5.62 24.19
C ALA A 90 45.54 -4.35 24.24
N GLU A 91 46.65 -4.34 25.00
CA GLU A 91 47.59 -3.20 25.02
C GLU A 91 48.17 -2.93 23.63
N LYS A 92 48.62 -4.00 22.94
CA LYS A 92 49.15 -3.88 21.59
C LYS A 92 48.11 -3.37 20.59
N SER A 93 46.88 -3.86 20.70
CA SER A 93 45.76 -3.45 19.85
C SER A 93 45.38 -1.99 20.08
N TYR A 94 45.45 -1.51 21.33
CA TYR A 94 45.23 -0.10 21.68
C TYR A 94 46.19 0.82 20.92
N GLU A 95 47.49 0.55 21.02
CA GLU A 95 48.52 1.34 20.33
C GLU A 95 48.39 1.27 18.81
N THR A 96 48.07 0.07 18.28
CA THR A 96 47.87 -0.14 16.84
C THR A 96 46.71 0.71 16.31
N ILE A 97 45.57 0.69 16.99
CA ILE A 97 44.39 1.46 16.60
C ILE A 97 44.68 2.97 16.66
N LEU A 98 45.35 3.46 17.72
CA LEU A 98 45.73 4.87 17.81
C LEU A 98 46.67 5.32 16.69
N ALA A 99 47.67 4.49 16.37
CA ALA A 99 48.60 4.76 15.28
C ALA A 99 47.88 4.82 13.93
N ASN A 100 46.98 3.86 13.67
CA ASN A 100 46.18 3.83 12.44
C ASN A 100 45.25 5.04 12.32
N ALA A 101 44.56 5.40 13.41
CA ALA A 101 43.67 6.56 13.45
C ALA A 101 44.40 7.87 13.14
N LYS A 102 45.56 8.12 13.78
CA LYS A 102 46.40 9.30 13.50
C LYS A 102 46.97 9.31 12.09
N LYS A 103 47.27 8.14 11.52
CA LYS A 103 47.70 8.02 10.12
C LYS A 103 46.58 8.32 9.14
N TYR A 104 45.36 7.88 9.45
CA TYR A 104 44.18 8.13 8.63
C TYR A 104 43.76 9.60 8.67
N LYS A 105 43.72 10.21 9.86
CA LYS A 105 43.42 11.63 10.08
C LYS A 105 44.20 12.17 11.28
N ALA A 106 45.25 12.94 10.98
CA ALA A 106 46.23 13.38 11.98
C ALA A 106 45.67 14.32 13.05
N ASP A 107 44.66 15.10 12.69
CA ASP A 107 43.98 16.09 13.54
C ASP A 107 42.66 15.56 14.15
N ALA A 108 42.36 14.27 14.00
CA ALA A 108 41.14 13.68 14.54
C ALA A 108 41.08 13.77 16.06
N LYS A 109 39.95 14.23 16.60
CA LYS A 109 39.63 14.13 18.02
C LYS A 109 39.38 12.67 18.36
N ILE A 110 40.27 12.06 19.13
CA ILE A 110 40.13 10.69 19.63
C ILE A 110 39.69 10.75 21.09
N GLU A 111 38.54 10.15 21.40
CA GLU A 111 37.97 10.15 22.75
C GLU A 111 38.41 8.91 23.55
N GLY A 112 38.83 7.85 22.85
CA GLY A 112 39.39 6.63 23.43
C GLY A 112 39.24 5.43 22.49
N ILE A 113 39.39 4.24 23.06
CA ILE A 113 39.17 2.96 22.37
C ILE A 113 38.10 2.18 23.14
N GLN A 114 37.02 1.86 22.46
CA GLN A 114 35.95 1.00 22.95
C GLN A 114 36.47 -0.43 23.00
N VAL A 115 36.47 -1.04 24.18
CA VAL A 115 36.70 -2.47 24.40
C VAL A 115 35.32 -3.10 24.58
N GLN A 116 34.97 -4.07 23.74
CA GLN A 116 33.63 -4.64 23.65
C GLN A 116 33.69 -6.16 23.63
N GLN A 117 32.74 -6.83 24.28
CA GLN A 117 32.64 -8.29 24.28
C GLN A 117 32.47 -8.79 22.85
N MET A 118 33.29 -9.76 22.43
CA MET A 118 33.12 -10.37 21.12
C MET A 118 31.92 -11.33 21.15
N LEU A 119 30.92 -11.05 20.32
CA LEU A 119 29.79 -11.94 20.10
C LEU A 119 30.17 -13.03 19.09
N GLY A 120 29.55 -14.19 19.20
CA GLY A 120 29.76 -15.30 18.27
C GLY A 120 28.59 -16.28 18.29
N GLY A 121 28.42 -16.98 17.17
CA GLY A 121 27.30 -17.89 16.95
C GLY A 121 25.97 -17.19 16.67
N GLY A 122 24.99 -17.96 16.18
CA GLY A 122 23.69 -17.43 15.77
C GLY A 122 23.66 -16.89 14.34
N THR A 123 22.46 -16.50 13.92
CA THR A 123 22.20 -15.88 12.61
C THR A 123 22.38 -14.38 12.72
N GLU A 124 23.17 -13.78 11.84
CA GLU A 124 23.29 -12.32 11.75
C GLU A 124 22.06 -11.74 11.05
N VAL A 125 21.45 -10.74 11.67
CA VAL A 125 20.30 -9.98 11.14
C VAL A 125 20.55 -8.48 11.28
N ILE A 126 19.74 -7.66 10.62
CA ILE A 126 19.75 -6.20 10.77
C ILE A 126 18.40 -5.77 11.33
N VAL A 127 18.44 -4.87 12.32
CA VAL A 127 17.26 -4.15 12.80
C VAL A 127 17.58 -2.68 12.72
N GLY A 128 16.73 -1.90 12.06
CA GLY A 128 16.97 -0.47 11.91
C GLY A 128 15.69 0.34 11.84
N SER A 129 15.87 1.62 11.56
CA SER A 129 14.79 2.54 11.26
C SER A 129 15.26 3.59 10.27
N ILE A 130 14.31 4.06 9.47
CA ILE A 130 14.50 5.14 8.52
C ILE A 130 13.34 6.13 8.62
N THR A 131 13.57 7.35 8.17
CA THR A 131 12.51 8.36 8.02
C THR A 131 12.19 8.54 6.55
N ASP A 132 11.04 8.03 6.14
CA ASP A 132 10.53 8.22 4.78
C ASP A 132 9.74 9.54 4.67
N GLY A 133 9.89 10.22 3.53
CA GLY A 133 9.24 11.51 3.30
C GLY A 133 7.70 11.44 3.27
N SER A 134 7.11 10.30 2.89
CA SER A 134 5.67 10.10 2.79
C SER A 134 5.10 9.42 4.03
N PHE A 135 5.76 8.37 4.53
CA PHE A 135 5.26 7.52 5.61
C PHE A 135 5.82 7.89 7.00
N GLY A 136 6.81 8.78 7.07
CA GLY A 136 7.47 9.14 8.32
C GLY A 136 8.36 8.01 8.84
N LYS A 137 8.35 7.78 10.16
CA LYS A 137 9.21 6.78 10.81
C LYS A 137 8.79 5.36 10.44
N LEU A 138 9.75 4.58 9.97
CA LEU A 138 9.61 3.17 9.64
C LEU A 138 10.68 2.37 10.38
N VAL A 139 10.33 1.17 10.82
CA VAL A 139 11.26 0.17 11.33
C VAL A 139 11.60 -0.78 10.18
N ALA A 140 12.84 -1.24 10.14
CA ALA A 140 13.34 -2.17 9.12
C ALA A 140 13.87 -3.44 9.80
N PHE A 141 13.62 -4.60 9.18
CA PHE A 141 14.21 -5.88 9.56
C PHE A 141 14.66 -6.65 8.32
N GLY A 142 15.85 -7.21 8.36
CA GLY A 142 16.40 -8.04 7.29
C GLY A 142 17.44 -9.01 7.79
N LEU A 143 17.89 -9.94 6.93
CA LEU A 143 19.09 -10.73 7.21
C LEU A 143 20.34 -9.84 7.21
N GLY A 144 21.36 -10.25 7.95
CA GLY A 144 22.66 -9.58 8.12
C GLY A 144 23.79 -10.29 7.37
N GLY A 145 24.97 -9.66 7.34
CA GLY A 145 26.18 -10.21 6.73
C GLY A 145 26.45 -9.75 5.28
N VAL A 146 27.54 -10.26 4.69
CA VAL A 146 28.09 -9.81 3.39
C VAL A 146 27.10 -9.97 2.21
N LEU A 147 26.16 -10.92 2.32
CA LEU A 147 25.18 -11.21 1.25
C LEU A 147 24.05 -10.16 1.13
N VAL A 148 23.94 -9.24 2.10
CA VAL A 148 22.80 -8.31 2.22
C VAL A 148 22.88 -7.12 1.26
N GLU A 149 24.08 -6.60 0.99
CA GLU A 149 24.29 -5.53 0.01
C GLU A 149 23.79 -5.96 -1.39
N ILE A 150 23.79 -7.28 -1.65
CA ILE A 150 23.41 -7.89 -2.92
C ILE A 150 21.92 -8.27 -2.94
N LEU A 151 21.39 -8.89 -1.86
CA LEU A 151 20.03 -9.47 -1.87
C LEU A 151 18.91 -8.48 -1.49
N LYS A 152 19.20 -7.41 -0.73
CA LYS A 152 18.22 -6.40 -0.29
C LYS A 152 16.94 -7.00 0.34
N ASP A 153 17.07 -8.12 1.05
CA ASP A 153 15.96 -8.84 1.70
C ASP A 153 15.56 -8.16 3.02
N ILE A 154 14.75 -7.11 2.91
CA ILE A 154 14.34 -6.24 4.02
C ILE A 154 12.82 -6.10 4.03
N THR A 155 12.24 -6.04 5.23
CA THR A 155 10.85 -5.69 5.49
C THR A 155 10.73 -4.41 6.28
N PHE A 156 9.67 -3.64 6.02
CA PHE A 156 9.37 -2.37 6.69
C PHE A 156 8.03 -2.40 7.41
N ARG A 157 7.91 -1.66 8.52
CA ARG A 157 6.63 -1.38 9.19
C ARG A 157 6.59 0.06 9.68
N LEU A 158 5.40 0.66 9.70
CA LEU A 158 5.20 1.96 10.33
C LEU A 158 5.54 1.88 11.81
N ALA A 159 6.30 2.86 12.31
CA ALA A 159 6.54 3.03 13.74
C ALA A 159 5.41 3.88 14.39
N PRO A 160 4.96 3.59 15.62
CA PRO A 160 5.36 2.45 16.43
C PRO A 160 4.76 1.13 15.90
N ALA A 161 5.60 0.10 15.77
CA ALA A 161 5.23 -1.24 15.38
C ALA A 161 4.80 -2.06 16.60
N THR A 162 3.75 -2.87 16.43
CA THR A 162 3.32 -3.83 17.45
C THR A 162 4.20 -5.08 17.45
N LYS A 163 4.01 -5.95 18.45
CA LYS A 163 4.68 -7.26 18.48
C LYS A 163 4.27 -8.14 17.30
N ASP A 164 2.99 -8.12 16.91
CA ASP A 164 2.50 -8.86 15.75
C ASP A 164 3.09 -8.30 14.45
N ASP A 165 3.22 -6.97 14.34
CA ASP A 165 3.94 -6.35 13.22
C ASP A 165 5.37 -6.90 13.15
N ALA A 166 6.11 -6.89 14.26
CA ALA A 166 7.50 -7.35 14.33
C ALA A 166 7.64 -8.85 14.02
N LEU A 167 6.77 -9.72 14.53
CA LEU A 167 6.77 -11.14 14.19
C LEU A 167 6.47 -11.36 12.70
N SER A 168 5.53 -10.61 12.14
CA SER A 168 5.20 -10.67 10.70
C SER A 168 6.33 -10.17 9.79
N MET A 169 7.25 -9.34 10.30
CA MET A 169 8.45 -8.92 9.59
C MET A 169 9.43 -10.09 9.45
N LEU A 170 9.56 -10.93 10.49
CA LEU A 170 10.42 -12.12 10.47
C LEU A 170 9.98 -13.12 9.39
N ASP A 171 8.66 -13.29 9.20
CA ASP A 171 8.10 -14.15 8.15
C ASP A 171 8.09 -13.49 6.77
N GLY A 172 8.31 -12.17 6.71
CA GLY A 172 8.20 -11.38 5.49
C GLY A 172 9.47 -11.30 4.66
N ILE A 173 10.61 -11.73 5.20
CA ILE A 173 11.87 -11.84 4.45
C ILE A 173 11.86 -13.13 3.59
N GLN A 174 12.47 -13.07 2.41
CA GLN A 174 12.52 -14.21 1.49
C GLN A 174 13.21 -15.40 2.14
N ALA A 175 14.32 -15.16 2.85
CA ALA A 175 15.09 -16.20 3.50
C ALA A 175 14.71 -16.42 4.98
N HIS A 176 13.41 -16.25 5.33
CA HIS A 176 12.89 -16.52 6.68
C HIS A 176 13.17 -17.94 7.19
N GLU A 177 13.32 -18.93 6.29
CA GLU A 177 13.74 -20.30 6.64
C GLU A 177 15.10 -20.34 7.35
N MET A 178 16.00 -19.37 7.10
CA MET A 178 17.27 -19.25 7.84
C MET A 178 17.06 -19.01 9.34
N LEU A 179 15.95 -18.39 9.72
CA LEU A 179 15.60 -18.14 11.12
C LEU A 179 15.14 -19.42 11.83
N LYS A 180 14.74 -20.47 11.10
CA LYS A 180 14.35 -21.78 11.65
C LYS A 180 15.53 -22.71 11.92
N GLY A 181 16.75 -22.28 11.56
CA GLY A 181 17.96 -23.08 11.67
C GLY A 181 18.24 -23.84 10.37
N VAL A 182 19.43 -23.63 9.79
CA VAL A 182 19.88 -24.30 8.56
C VAL A 182 21.17 -25.07 8.83
N ARG A 183 21.35 -26.20 8.11
CA ARG A 183 22.57 -27.04 8.19
C ARG A 183 22.91 -27.51 9.62
N GLY A 184 21.89 -27.85 10.41
CA GLY A 184 22.06 -28.30 11.81
C GLY A 184 22.26 -27.16 12.82
N GLY A 185 22.14 -25.90 12.41
CA GLY A 185 22.07 -24.76 13.33
C GLY A 185 20.74 -24.71 14.09
N GLU A 186 20.76 -24.14 15.30
CA GLU A 186 19.56 -23.96 16.11
C GLU A 186 18.65 -22.86 15.55
N PRO A 187 17.32 -22.95 15.73
CA PRO A 187 16.40 -21.87 15.40
C PRO A 187 16.69 -20.63 16.25
N VAL A 188 16.43 -19.45 15.70
CA VAL A 188 16.59 -18.19 16.45
C VAL A 188 15.44 -17.98 17.44
N ASN A 189 15.71 -17.28 18.53
CA ASN A 189 14.67 -16.78 19.43
C ASN A 189 13.91 -15.63 18.76
N ARG A 190 12.82 -15.97 18.07
CA ARG A 190 11.94 -15.02 17.36
C ARG A 190 11.35 -13.95 18.28
N GLU A 191 11.02 -14.31 19.51
CA GLU A 191 10.47 -13.38 20.51
C GLU A 191 11.49 -12.32 20.90
N ALA A 192 12.75 -12.71 21.13
CA ALA A 192 13.82 -11.77 21.43
C ALA A 192 14.08 -10.80 20.27
N LEU A 193 14.00 -11.27 19.02
CA LEU A 193 14.10 -10.40 17.85
C LEU A 193 12.94 -9.42 17.73
N ALA A 194 11.71 -9.91 17.90
CA ALA A 194 10.52 -9.07 17.87
C ALA A 194 10.57 -7.97 18.94
N ASP A 195 11.04 -8.30 20.14
CA ASP A 195 11.22 -7.33 21.22
C ASP A 195 12.25 -6.25 20.87
N VAL A 196 13.36 -6.59 20.20
CA VAL A 196 14.34 -5.60 19.72
C VAL A 196 13.71 -4.66 18.70
N ILE A 197 12.97 -5.20 17.73
CA ILE A 197 12.27 -4.42 16.70
C ILE A 197 11.27 -3.44 17.34
N VAL A 198 10.45 -3.90 18.29
CA VAL A 198 9.46 -3.06 18.99
C VAL A 198 10.15 -1.95 19.78
N LYS A 199 11.27 -2.24 20.47
CA LYS A 199 12.02 -1.23 21.23
C LYS A 199 12.65 -0.17 20.34
N VAL A 200 13.26 -0.57 19.22
CA VAL A 200 13.77 0.36 18.20
C VAL A 200 12.63 1.22 17.67
N SER A 201 11.49 0.59 17.38
CA SER A 201 10.30 1.29 16.91
C SER A 201 9.81 2.34 17.90
N GLN A 202 9.76 2.01 19.19
CA GLN A 202 9.31 2.92 20.23
C GLN A 202 10.30 4.08 20.42
N LEU A 203 11.61 3.80 20.37
CA LEU A 203 12.66 4.81 20.48
C LEU A 203 12.52 5.88 19.40
N VAL A 204 12.40 5.49 18.13
CA VAL A 204 12.30 6.47 17.03
C VAL A 204 10.96 7.19 16.94
N SER A 205 9.91 6.61 17.55
CA SER A 205 8.63 7.31 17.74
C SER A 205 8.69 8.35 18.86
N ASP A 206 9.46 8.11 19.91
CA ASP A 206 9.60 9.01 21.05
C ASP A 206 10.54 10.21 20.78
N PHE A 207 11.48 10.05 19.85
CA PHE A 207 12.51 11.05 19.51
C PHE A 207 12.51 11.32 18.00
N PRO A 208 11.68 12.26 17.51
CA PRO A 208 11.54 12.52 16.07
C PRO A 208 12.83 12.97 15.38
N GLU A 209 13.76 13.59 16.12
CA GLU A 209 15.07 13.97 15.62
C GLU A 209 15.95 12.78 15.23
N ILE A 210 15.69 11.56 15.71
CA ILE A 210 16.39 10.35 15.26
C ILE A 210 15.86 9.98 13.89
N VAL A 211 16.60 10.31 12.84
CA VAL A 211 16.18 10.09 11.44
C VAL A 211 16.57 8.74 10.87
N GLU A 212 17.63 8.14 11.41
CA GLU A 212 18.10 6.79 11.07
C GLU A 212 18.67 6.12 12.33
N LEU A 213 18.38 4.84 12.47
CA LEU A 213 18.99 3.98 13.48
C LEU A 213 19.33 2.66 12.82
N ASP A 214 20.54 2.15 13.01
CA ASP A 214 20.99 0.89 12.45
C ASP A 214 21.65 0.03 13.54
N LEU A 215 21.11 -1.17 13.74
CA LEU A 215 21.69 -2.23 14.56
C LEU A 215 22.23 -3.31 13.61
N ASN A 216 23.53 -3.28 13.36
CA ASN A 216 24.14 -4.10 12.32
C ASN A 216 25.56 -4.57 12.70
N PRO A 217 25.79 -5.89 12.87
CA PRO A 217 24.79 -6.95 12.90
C PRO A 217 24.11 -7.04 14.29
N VAL A 218 22.91 -7.60 14.30
CA VAL A 218 22.27 -8.22 15.47
C VAL A 218 22.54 -9.72 15.41
N PHE A 219 23.16 -10.28 16.45
CA PHE A 219 23.38 -11.72 16.58
C PHE A 219 22.16 -12.38 17.21
N ALA A 220 21.43 -13.17 16.42
CA ALA A 220 20.24 -13.89 16.84
C ALA A 220 20.55 -15.37 17.11
N THR A 221 20.46 -15.78 18.38
CA THR A 221 20.68 -17.17 18.83
C THR A 221 19.37 -17.79 19.27
N SER A 222 19.36 -19.09 19.63
CA SER A 222 18.20 -19.74 20.24
C SER A 222 17.81 -19.18 21.61
N LYS A 223 18.66 -18.32 22.20
CA LYS A 223 18.44 -17.74 23.54
C LYS A 223 18.13 -16.25 23.50
N ASN A 224 18.80 -15.48 22.66
CA ASN A 224 18.75 -14.01 22.69
C ASN A 224 19.03 -13.37 21.32
N ALA A 225 18.81 -12.06 21.24
CA ALA A 225 19.20 -11.20 20.13
C ALA A 225 20.01 -10.01 20.68
N ILE A 226 21.25 -9.84 20.23
CA ILE A 226 22.16 -8.80 20.75
C ILE A 226 22.77 -8.00 19.60
N ALA A 227 22.61 -6.68 19.61
CA ALA A 227 23.17 -5.77 18.62
C ALA A 227 24.67 -5.52 18.88
N ALA A 228 25.53 -5.88 17.93
CA ALA A 228 26.98 -5.75 18.06
C ALA A 228 27.50 -4.34 17.75
N ASP A 229 26.81 -3.63 16.85
CA ASP A 229 27.08 -2.22 16.56
C ASP A 229 25.76 -1.45 16.52
N VAL A 230 25.87 -0.18 16.87
CA VAL A 230 24.75 0.76 16.94
C VAL A 230 25.17 2.05 16.27
N ARG A 231 24.41 2.47 15.26
CA ARG A 231 24.57 3.77 14.60
C ARG A 231 23.25 4.53 14.70
N ILE A 232 23.31 5.76 15.20
CA ILE A 232 22.15 6.64 15.33
C ILE A 232 22.50 7.97 14.66
N VAL A 233 21.68 8.36 13.68
CA VAL A 233 21.80 9.62 12.94
C VAL A 233 20.64 10.52 13.35
N VAL A 234 20.95 11.79 13.56
CA VAL A 234 19.98 12.79 14.02
C VAL A 234 19.90 13.98 13.08
N ASP A 235 18.69 14.52 12.96
CA ASP A 235 18.39 15.79 12.31
C ASP A 235 17.47 16.58 13.25
N PHE A 236 18.02 17.62 13.87
CA PHE A 236 17.28 18.48 14.80
C PHE A 236 16.37 19.51 14.10
N ASP A 237 16.50 19.66 12.77
CA ASP A 237 15.62 20.48 11.96
C ASP A 237 14.46 19.67 11.35
N TYR A 238 14.48 18.34 11.53
CA TYR A 238 13.38 17.47 11.12
C TYR A 238 12.08 17.88 11.80
N LYS A 239 11.08 18.19 10.97
CA LYS A 239 9.73 18.49 11.43
C LYS A 239 8.82 17.31 11.05
N PRO A 240 8.24 16.63 12.05
CA PRO A 240 7.19 15.65 11.79
C PRO A 240 6.07 16.30 10.98
N ARG A 241 5.43 15.51 10.11
CA ARG A 241 4.22 15.96 9.44
C ARG A 241 3.13 16.28 10.48
N PRO A 242 2.29 17.28 10.22
CA PRO A 242 1.11 17.54 11.04
C PRO A 242 0.26 16.27 11.18
N ALA A 243 -0.50 16.19 12.28
CA ALA A 243 -1.49 15.13 12.42
C ALA A 243 -2.52 15.21 11.28
N PRO A 244 -3.04 14.07 10.79
CA PRO A 244 -4.11 14.05 9.80
C PRO A 244 -5.34 14.80 10.31
N ARG A 245 -6.16 15.33 9.39
CA ARG A 245 -7.43 15.95 9.77
C ARG A 245 -8.36 14.90 10.41
N PRO A 246 -9.20 15.29 11.39
CA PRO A 246 -10.19 14.38 11.95
C PRO A 246 -11.11 13.81 10.87
N THR A 247 -11.45 12.52 10.98
CA THR A 247 -12.28 11.83 9.97
C THR A 247 -13.64 12.51 9.81
N GLU A 248 -14.23 13.02 10.89
CA GLU A 248 -15.52 13.70 10.88
C GLU A 248 -15.48 15.00 10.06
N GLU A 249 -14.38 15.75 10.16
CA GLU A 249 -14.17 16.99 9.39
C GLU A 249 -14.00 16.67 7.89
N ILE A 250 -13.20 15.65 7.59
CA ILE A 250 -13.01 15.17 6.21
C ILE A 250 -14.35 14.77 5.61
N VAL A 251 -15.10 13.89 6.29
CA VAL A 251 -16.40 13.38 5.81
C VAL A 251 -17.38 14.54 5.61
N ALA A 252 -17.50 15.45 6.59
CA ALA A 252 -18.40 16.60 6.47
C ALA A 252 -18.07 17.49 5.25
N ALA A 253 -16.78 17.71 4.97
CA ALA A 253 -16.37 18.51 3.83
C ALA A 253 -16.55 17.76 2.50
N MET A 254 -16.17 16.48 2.44
CA MET A 254 -16.33 15.62 1.28
C MET A 254 -17.80 15.40 0.91
N SER A 255 -18.70 15.25 1.89
CA SER A 255 -20.14 15.16 1.64
C SER A 255 -20.69 16.40 0.93
N ARG A 256 -20.20 17.60 1.25
CA ARG A 256 -20.62 18.82 0.54
C ARG A 256 -20.13 18.86 -0.92
N ILE A 257 -18.98 18.23 -1.21
CA ILE A 257 -18.46 18.12 -2.57
C ILE A 257 -19.18 17.05 -3.38
N MET A 258 -19.35 15.85 -2.80
CA MET A 258 -19.85 14.66 -3.48
C MET A 258 -21.37 14.60 -3.56
N GLN A 259 -22.06 15.25 -2.61
CA GLN A 259 -23.53 15.32 -2.53
C GLN A 259 -24.01 16.79 -2.44
N PRO A 260 -23.62 17.67 -3.37
CA PRO A 260 -24.02 19.06 -3.37
C PRO A 260 -25.51 19.18 -3.68
N LYS A 261 -26.17 20.21 -3.13
CA LYS A 261 -27.52 20.64 -3.52
C LYS A 261 -27.47 21.69 -4.63
N GLY A 262 -26.41 22.49 -4.67
CA GLY A 262 -26.17 23.48 -5.73
C GLY A 262 -24.74 23.43 -6.26
N VAL A 263 -24.59 23.43 -7.59
CA VAL A 263 -23.31 23.40 -8.29
C VAL A 263 -23.17 24.63 -9.17
N ALA A 264 -22.10 25.40 -8.96
CA ALA A 264 -21.71 26.47 -9.87
C ALA A 264 -20.68 25.96 -10.88
N VAL A 265 -20.82 26.33 -12.15
CA VAL A 265 -19.84 26.02 -13.20
C VAL A 265 -19.17 27.32 -13.65
N ILE A 266 -17.95 27.55 -13.16
CA ILE A 266 -17.14 28.73 -13.48
C ILE A 266 -16.42 28.50 -14.79
N GLY A 267 -16.68 29.36 -15.78
CA GLY A 267 -16.26 29.11 -17.16
C GLY A 267 -17.27 28.27 -17.95
N ALA A 268 -18.55 28.28 -17.54
CA ALA A 268 -19.63 27.64 -18.30
C ALA A 268 -19.71 28.20 -19.72
N SER A 269 -20.07 27.34 -20.69
CA SER A 269 -20.12 27.71 -22.11
C SER A 269 -21.25 26.99 -22.82
N ALA A 270 -21.91 27.66 -23.77
CA ALA A 270 -22.86 27.03 -24.70
C ALA A 270 -22.16 26.48 -25.96
N GLU A 271 -20.91 26.88 -26.21
CA GLU A 271 -20.13 26.50 -27.39
C GLU A 271 -19.52 25.09 -27.25
N ASP A 272 -19.79 24.25 -28.26
CA ASP A 272 -19.31 22.87 -28.34
C ASP A 272 -17.78 22.80 -28.37
N GLY A 273 -17.22 21.75 -27.75
CA GLY A 273 -15.76 21.52 -27.67
C GLY A 273 -15.06 22.24 -26.51
N LYS A 274 -15.70 23.23 -25.86
CA LYS A 274 -15.17 23.84 -24.63
C LYS A 274 -15.42 22.96 -23.41
N ILE A 275 -14.44 22.86 -22.52
CA ILE A 275 -14.52 22.08 -21.27
C ILE A 275 -15.77 22.46 -20.45
N GLY A 276 -16.02 23.76 -20.27
CA GLY A 276 -17.19 24.24 -19.53
C GLY A 276 -18.53 23.87 -20.17
N ASN A 277 -18.58 23.67 -21.50
CA ASN A 277 -19.76 23.15 -22.18
C ASN A 277 -19.97 21.66 -21.88
N SER A 278 -18.90 20.86 -21.92
CA SER A 278 -18.96 19.43 -21.59
C SER A 278 -19.44 19.20 -20.15
N VAL A 279 -18.91 19.95 -19.17
CA VAL A 279 -19.35 19.87 -17.78
C VAL A 279 -20.83 20.22 -17.65
N MET A 280 -21.28 21.33 -18.26
CA MET A 280 -22.69 21.72 -18.23
C MET A 280 -23.60 20.65 -18.85
N LYS A 281 -23.26 20.15 -20.04
CA LYS A 281 -24.02 19.08 -20.71
C LYS A 281 -24.06 17.81 -19.86
N ASN A 282 -22.96 17.44 -19.24
CA ASN A 282 -22.89 16.23 -18.42
C ASN A 282 -23.77 16.33 -17.16
N LEU A 283 -23.80 17.50 -16.50
CA LEU A 283 -24.70 17.72 -15.36
C LEU A 283 -26.17 17.66 -15.78
N ILE A 284 -26.53 18.32 -16.89
CA ILE A 284 -27.89 18.39 -17.41
C ILE A 284 -28.36 17.02 -17.92
N ASN A 285 -27.61 16.44 -18.87
CA ASN A 285 -27.98 15.19 -19.54
C ASN A 285 -27.78 13.97 -18.64
N GLY A 286 -26.86 14.05 -17.67
CA GLY A 286 -26.68 13.02 -16.63
C GLY A 286 -27.86 12.97 -15.65
N GLY A 287 -28.74 13.98 -15.64
CA GLY A 287 -29.94 13.99 -14.81
C GLY A 287 -29.69 14.36 -13.36
N TYR A 288 -28.67 15.20 -13.11
CA TYR A 288 -28.46 15.80 -11.79
C TYR A 288 -29.70 16.59 -11.36
N LYS A 289 -30.12 16.42 -10.10
CA LYS A 289 -31.37 16.98 -9.57
C LYS A 289 -31.17 18.22 -8.72
N GLY A 290 -29.94 18.56 -8.37
CA GLY A 290 -29.63 19.80 -7.68
C GLY A 290 -29.62 21.00 -8.63
N GLU A 291 -29.46 22.17 -8.05
CA GLU A 291 -29.43 23.44 -8.77
C GLU A 291 -28.11 23.58 -9.55
N ILE A 292 -28.20 24.07 -10.79
CA ILE A 292 -27.03 24.31 -11.65
C ILE A 292 -26.93 25.81 -11.93
N TYR A 293 -25.79 26.42 -11.59
CA TYR A 293 -25.53 27.84 -11.76
C TYR A 293 -24.36 28.08 -12.74
N PRO A 294 -24.63 28.36 -14.02
CA PRO A 294 -23.60 28.78 -14.97
C PRO A 294 -23.00 30.12 -14.59
N ILE A 295 -21.67 30.21 -14.48
CA ILE A 295 -20.96 31.47 -14.24
C ILE A 295 -20.15 31.83 -15.48
N HIS A 296 -20.52 32.96 -16.09
CA HIS A 296 -19.94 33.43 -17.34
C HIS A 296 -20.01 34.98 -17.41
N PRO A 297 -18.94 35.67 -17.86
CA PRO A 297 -18.83 37.13 -17.72
C PRO A 297 -19.82 37.95 -18.57
N LYS A 298 -20.36 37.37 -19.65
CA LYS A 298 -21.16 38.11 -20.65
C LYS A 298 -22.53 37.50 -20.97
N ALA A 299 -22.58 36.20 -21.24
CA ALA A 299 -23.82 35.47 -21.52
C ALA A 299 -24.85 35.63 -20.39
N GLU A 300 -26.11 35.82 -20.75
CA GLU A 300 -27.25 35.88 -19.83
C GLU A 300 -27.88 34.49 -19.59
N GLU A 301 -27.65 33.55 -20.51
CA GLU A 301 -28.15 32.18 -20.45
C GLU A 301 -27.12 31.21 -21.06
N ILE A 302 -27.01 30.01 -20.49
CA ILE A 302 -26.20 28.90 -21.00
C ILE A 302 -27.05 27.61 -20.94
N LEU A 303 -27.32 27.01 -22.11
CA LEU A 303 -28.06 25.74 -22.25
C LEU A 303 -29.42 25.72 -21.52
N GLY A 304 -30.18 26.81 -21.54
CA GLY A 304 -31.48 26.91 -20.86
C GLY A 304 -31.42 27.34 -19.40
N TYR A 305 -30.23 27.58 -18.85
CA TYR A 305 -30.03 28.03 -17.47
C TYR A 305 -29.56 29.47 -17.43
N LYS A 306 -30.15 30.28 -16.53
CA LYS A 306 -29.73 31.66 -16.29
C LYS A 306 -28.26 31.70 -15.85
N ALA A 307 -27.45 32.48 -16.57
CA ALA A 307 -26.05 32.66 -16.27
C ALA A 307 -25.82 33.91 -15.40
N TYR A 308 -24.79 33.84 -14.55
CA TYR A 308 -24.39 34.90 -13.63
C TYR A 308 -22.96 35.34 -13.92
N LYS A 309 -22.64 36.62 -13.65
CA LYS A 309 -21.29 37.15 -13.89
C LYS A 309 -20.30 36.66 -12.84
N SER A 310 -20.75 36.56 -11.60
CA SER A 310 -19.99 36.03 -10.46
C SER A 310 -20.84 35.06 -9.65
N VAL A 311 -20.19 34.13 -8.95
CA VAL A 311 -20.85 33.29 -7.93
C VAL A 311 -21.53 34.10 -6.83
N LYS A 312 -21.09 35.35 -6.61
CA LYS A 312 -21.67 36.27 -5.63
C LYS A 312 -23.07 36.74 -6.02
N ASP A 313 -23.35 36.81 -7.32
CA ASP A 313 -24.64 37.26 -7.86
C ASP A 313 -25.73 36.17 -7.79
N VAL A 314 -25.33 34.93 -7.48
CA VAL A 314 -26.26 33.80 -7.39
C VAL A 314 -27.10 33.92 -6.11
N PRO A 315 -28.43 33.99 -6.19
CA PRO A 315 -29.28 34.10 -5.00
C PRO A 315 -29.34 32.80 -4.18
N GLY A 316 -29.14 31.66 -4.83
CA GLY A 316 -29.16 30.33 -4.22
C GLY A 316 -27.92 29.99 -3.40
N VAL A 317 -27.98 28.82 -2.75
CA VAL A 317 -26.87 28.21 -2.02
C VAL A 317 -26.03 27.40 -3.02
N ILE A 318 -24.71 27.55 -2.94
CA ILE A 318 -23.77 26.78 -3.76
C ILE A 318 -22.89 25.98 -2.80
N ASP A 319 -22.87 24.66 -2.96
CA ASP A 319 -22.02 23.77 -2.16
C ASP A 319 -20.68 23.51 -2.85
N THR A 320 -20.70 23.42 -4.18
CA THR A 320 -19.52 23.09 -4.99
C THR A 320 -19.40 24.00 -6.20
N ALA A 321 -18.21 24.55 -6.42
CA ALA A 321 -17.86 25.26 -7.65
C ALA A 321 -16.92 24.41 -8.51
N VAL A 322 -17.30 24.15 -9.77
CA VAL A 322 -16.49 23.46 -10.77
C VAL A 322 -15.82 24.51 -11.66
N PHE A 323 -14.50 24.49 -11.72
CA PHE A 323 -13.70 25.48 -12.44
C PHE A 323 -13.27 24.93 -13.79
N ALA A 324 -13.65 25.62 -14.87
CA ALA A 324 -13.25 25.35 -16.26
C ALA A 324 -12.61 26.60 -16.90
N ILE A 325 -11.78 27.30 -16.13
CA ILE A 325 -11.08 28.55 -16.53
C ILE A 325 -9.56 28.37 -16.46
N PRO A 326 -8.76 29.17 -17.20
CA PRO A 326 -7.29 29.10 -17.12
C PRO A 326 -6.73 29.29 -15.71
N ALA A 327 -5.64 28.58 -15.37
CA ALA A 327 -5.02 28.55 -14.03
C ALA A 327 -4.82 29.93 -13.38
N LYS A 328 -4.31 30.91 -14.14
CA LYS A 328 -4.07 32.28 -13.66
C LYS A 328 -5.29 33.03 -13.11
N PHE A 329 -6.50 32.57 -13.43
CA PHE A 329 -7.75 33.18 -12.95
C PHE A 329 -8.39 32.41 -11.80
N VAL A 330 -7.87 31.23 -11.45
CA VAL A 330 -8.48 30.34 -10.44
C VAL A 330 -8.42 30.95 -9.05
N ALA A 331 -7.29 31.54 -8.64
CA ALA A 331 -7.15 32.16 -7.31
C ALA A 331 -8.17 33.29 -7.08
N GLY A 332 -8.33 34.19 -8.05
CA GLY A 332 -9.32 35.27 -7.97
C GLY A 332 -10.75 34.76 -7.86
N ALA A 333 -11.11 33.76 -8.67
CA ALA A 333 -12.43 33.14 -8.60
C ALA A 333 -12.64 32.35 -7.29
N LEU A 334 -11.60 31.73 -6.72
CA LEU A 334 -11.66 31.10 -5.40
C LEU A 334 -11.91 32.10 -4.28
N VAL A 335 -11.37 33.33 -4.38
CA VAL A 335 -11.68 34.40 -3.42
C VAL A 335 -13.18 34.72 -3.44
N GLU A 336 -13.79 34.84 -4.62
CA GLU A 336 -15.23 35.06 -4.74
C GLU A 336 -16.05 33.88 -4.17
N CYS A 337 -15.60 32.64 -4.39
CA CYS A 337 -16.19 31.46 -3.76
C CYS A 337 -16.13 31.54 -2.23
N GLY A 338 -15.00 31.99 -1.68
CA GLY A 338 -14.81 32.18 -0.25
C GLY A 338 -15.71 33.26 0.35
N GLU A 339 -15.85 34.40 -0.34
CA GLU A 339 -16.77 35.47 0.03
C GLU A 339 -18.23 35.00 0.03
N LYS A 340 -18.60 34.13 -0.93
CA LYS A 340 -19.91 33.47 -1.02
C LYS A 340 -20.08 32.29 -0.05
N LYS A 341 -19.02 31.90 0.67
CA LYS A 341 -18.95 30.76 1.60
C LYS A 341 -19.20 29.40 0.93
N ILE A 342 -18.72 29.24 -0.29
CA ILE A 342 -18.78 27.96 -1.02
C ILE A 342 -17.70 27.04 -0.44
N PRO A 343 -18.07 25.86 0.11
CA PRO A 343 -17.13 25.01 0.83
C PRO A 343 -16.25 24.10 -0.04
N GLY A 344 -16.64 23.84 -1.29
CA GLY A 344 -15.95 22.91 -2.18
C GLY A 344 -15.58 23.53 -3.52
N ALA A 345 -14.37 23.25 -4.00
CA ALA A 345 -13.90 23.62 -5.33
C ALA A 345 -13.32 22.41 -6.08
N VAL A 346 -13.78 22.23 -7.31
CA VAL A 346 -13.36 21.15 -8.22
C VAL A 346 -12.58 21.80 -9.37
N LEU A 347 -11.27 21.57 -9.38
CA LEU A 347 -10.32 22.36 -10.15
C LEU A 347 -9.84 21.57 -11.38
N ILE A 348 -10.62 21.59 -12.46
CA ILE A 348 -10.25 20.97 -13.74
C ILE A 348 -8.95 21.52 -14.36
N PRO A 349 -8.64 22.83 -14.35
CA PRO A 349 -7.55 23.35 -15.17
C PRO A 349 -6.16 22.82 -14.79
N SER A 350 -5.34 22.63 -15.82
CA SER A 350 -3.88 22.50 -15.72
C SER A 350 -3.20 23.88 -15.78
N GLY A 351 -1.89 23.90 -15.58
CA GLY A 351 -1.06 25.11 -15.60
C GLY A 351 -0.49 25.51 -14.23
N PHE A 352 -0.36 24.55 -13.30
CA PHE A 352 0.13 24.77 -11.95
C PHE A 352 1.54 24.17 -11.77
N ALA A 353 1.80 23.46 -10.66
CA ALA A 353 3.12 22.91 -10.34
C ALA A 353 3.64 21.95 -11.43
N GLU A 354 2.77 21.16 -12.05
CA GLU A 354 3.08 20.26 -13.16
C GLU A 354 3.55 20.98 -14.42
N ALA A 355 3.17 22.26 -14.57
CA ALA A 355 3.55 23.12 -15.69
C ALA A 355 4.69 24.08 -15.33
N GLY A 356 5.34 23.89 -14.19
CA GLY A 356 6.44 24.75 -13.72
C GLY A 356 5.98 26.04 -13.04
N ALA A 357 4.74 26.11 -12.58
CA ALA A 357 4.18 27.26 -11.84
C ALA A 357 3.72 26.85 -10.41
N PRO A 358 4.63 26.36 -9.54
CA PRO A 358 4.29 25.96 -8.17
C PRO A 358 3.74 27.11 -7.32
N GLU A 359 4.09 28.35 -7.62
CA GLU A 359 3.59 29.56 -6.95
C GLU A 359 2.09 29.77 -7.15
N LEU A 360 1.56 29.50 -8.35
CA LEU A 360 0.12 29.55 -8.61
C LEU A 360 -0.63 28.47 -7.82
N GLN A 361 -0.01 27.29 -7.65
CA GLN A 361 -0.59 26.23 -6.84
C GLN A 361 -0.59 26.60 -5.36
N ALA A 362 0.50 27.19 -4.87
CA ALA A 362 0.59 27.65 -3.50
C ALA A 362 -0.47 28.73 -3.21
N GLU A 363 -0.69 29.66 -4.15
CA GLU A 363 -1.71 30.70 -4.02
C GLU A 363 -3.12 30.13 -3.82
N ILE A 364 -3.54 29.16 -4.65
CA ILE A 364 -4.89 28.56 -4.51
C ILE A 364 -5.05 27.80 -3.19
N VAL A 365 -3.99 27.15 -2.69
CA VAL A 365 -3.98 26.45 -1.40
C VAL A 365 -4.14 27.44 -0.26
N GLU A 366 -3.42 28.56 -0.30
CA GLU A 366 -3.53 29.62 0.72
C GLU A 366 -4.91 30.28 0.72
N VAL A 367 -5.51 30.52 -0.44
CA VAL A 367 -6.89 31.01 -0.55
C VAL A 367 -7.88 29.97 0.01
N GLY A 368 -7.70 28.70 -0.32
CA GLY A 368 -8.52 27.60 0.20
C GLY A 368 -8.50 27.53 1.72
N LYS A 369 -7.32 27.58 2.34
CA LYS A 369 -7.16 27.64 3.80
C LYS A 369 -7.83 28.88 4.40
N LYS A 370 -7.58 30.07 3.83
CA LYS A 370 -8.11 31.35 4.32
C LYS A 370 -9.64 31.36 4.40
N TYR A 371 -10.30 30.78 3.42
CA TYR A 371 -11.77 30.78 3.32
C TYR A 371 -12.44 29.45 3.70
N ASN A 372 -11.66 28.48 4.18
CA ASN A 372 -12.11 27.13 4.51
C ASN A 372 -12.82 26.42 3.33
N ILE A 373 -12.20 26.48 2.15
CA ILE A 373 -12.63 25.80 0.93
C ILE A 373 -11.74 24.58 0.72
N ARG A 374 -12.35 23.41 0.55
CA ARG A 374 -11.63 22.19 0.16
C ARG A 374 -11.43 22.12 -1.35
N LEU A 375 -10.24 21.70 -1.79
CA LEU A 375 -9.84 21.71 -3.19
C LEU A 375 -9.63 20.27 -3.72
N MET A 376 -10.46 19.85 -4.68
CA MET A 376 -10.25 18.65 -5.47
C MET A 376 -9.46 19.01 -6.73
N GLY A 377 -8.23 18.48 -6.86
CA GLY A 377 -7.28 18.84 -7.92
C GLY A 377 -6.13 19.75 -7.44
N PRO A 378 -5.58 20.64 -8.29
CA PRO A 378 -5.98 20.95 -9.66
C PRO A 378 -5.58 19.88 -10.69
N ASN A 379 -5.75 20.19 -11.97
CA ASN A 379 -5.37 19.35 -13.11
C ASN A 379 -6.08 17.98 -13.11
N ILE A 380 -7.41 18.01 -13.10
CA ILE A 380 -8.24 16.81 -13.06
C ILE A 380 -9.16 16.75 -14.27
N TYR A 381 -9.60 15.54 -14.60
CA TYR A 381 -10.69 15.34 -15.56
C TYR A 381 -12.07 15.67 -14.98
N GLY A 382 -12.15 15.96 -13.68
CA GLY A 382 -13.36 16.13 -12.90
C GLY A 382 -13.69 14.88 -12.10
N PHE A 383 -14.96 14.73 -11.73
CA PHE A 383 -15.43 13.56 -11.00
C PHE A 383 -16.90 13.27 -11.32
N TYR A 384 -17.35 12.08 -10.91
CA TYR A 384 -18.75 11.72 -10.92
C TYR A 384 -19.14 10.92 -9.69
N TYR A 385 -20.39 11.10 -9.28
CA TYR A 385 -21.04 10.39 -8.20
C TYR A 385 -22.42 9.93 -8.66
N THR A 386 -22.54 8.64 -8.98
CA THR A 386 -23.72 8.07 -9.65
C THR A 386 -24.97 7.98 -8.75
N PRO A 387 -24.89 7.84 -7.40
CA PRO A 387 -26.08 7.90 -6.55
C PRO A 387 -26.84 9.23 -6.68
N ALA A 388 -26.11 10.35 -6.85
CA ALA A 388 -26.69 11.68 -7.03
C ALA A 388 -26.87 12.09 -8.51
N ASN A 389 -26.55 11.20 -9.47
CA ASN A 389 -26.46 11.54 -10.91
C ASN A 389 -25.57 12.77 -11.17
N LEU A 390 -24.55 12.98 -10.35
CA LEU A 390 -23.67 14.14 -10.44
C LEU A 390 -22.49 13.81 -11.37
N CYS A 391 -22.46 14.42 -12.55
CA CYS A 391 -21.40 14.22 -13.54
C CYS A 391 -20.66 15.54 -13.80
N ALA A 392 -19.67 15.86 -12.95
CA ALA A 392 -18.88 17.09 -12.98
C ALA A 392 -17.52 16.85 -13.66
N THR A 393 -17.54 16.26 -14.86
CA THR A 393 -16.36 15.97 -15.68
C THR A 393 -16.52 16.53 -17.09
N PHE A 394 -15.43 16.69 -17.83
CA PHE A 394 -15.47 16.99 -19.26
C PHE A 394 -15.35 15.75 -20.16
N CYS A 395 -15.23 14.55 -19.58
CA CYS A 395 -15.25 13.29 -20.30
C CYS A 395 -16.69 12.87 -20.68
N THR A 396 -16.85 11.87 -21.55
CA THR A 396 -18.19 11.33 -21.85
C THR A 396 -18.81 10.72 -20.59
N ALA A 397 -20.04 11.13 -20.27
CA ALA A 397 -20.78 10.63 -19.11
C ALA A 397 -20.97 9.09 -19.15
N TYR A 398 -21.07 8.51 -17.95
CA TYR A 398 -21.37 7.10 -17.72
C TYR A 398 -22.45 6.98 -16.65
N ASP A 399 -23.42 6.09 -16.85
CA ASP A 399 -24.68 6.03 -16.10
C ASP A 399 -24.97 4.66 -15.46
N VAL A 400 -24.08 3.67 -15.61
CA VAL A 400 -24.27 2.38 -14.95
C VAL A 400 -23.92 2.52 -13.47
N LYS A 401 -24.97 2.47 -12.65
CA LYS A 401 -24.86 2.53 -11.20
C LYS A 401 -24.33 1.20 -10.65
N GLY A 402 -23.51 1.29 -9.61
CA GLY A 402 -23.04 0.15 -8.84
C GLY A 402 -22.26 0.61 -7.63
N HIS A 403 -21.35 -0.25 -7.16
CA HIS A 403 -20.79 -0.12 -5.81
C HIS A 403 -19.26 0.04 -5.76
N ALA A 404 -18.59 0.08 -6.91
CA ALA A 404 -17.15 0.34 -6.97
C ALA A 404 -16.90 1.87 -6.99
N ALA A 405 -16.09 2.37 -6.08
CA ALA A 405 -15.55 3.73 -6.15
C ALA A 405 -14.14 3.67 -6.73
N LEU A 406 -13.87 4.42 -7.79
CA LEU A 406 -12.54 4.48 -8.38
C LEU A 406 -11.92 5.89 -8.23
N SER A 407 -10.61 5.99 -8.11
CA SER A 407 -9.92 7.27 -8.24
C SER A 407 -8.65 7.15 -9.05
N SER A 408 -8.25 8.26 -9.67
CA SER A 408 -6.99 8.33 -10.39
C SER A 408 -6.34 9.70 -10.24
N GLN A 409 -5.07 9.69 -9.88
CA GLN A 409 -4.19 10.84 -9.96
C GLN A 409 -4.00 11.30 -11.42
N SER A 410 -3.71 10.37 -12.34
CA SER A 410 -3.53 10.66 -13.76
C SER A 410 -4.88 10.80 -14.49
N GLY A 411 -5.03 11.87 -15.27
CA GLY A 411 -6.21 12.06 -16.12
C GLY A 411 -6.33 11.05 -17.26
N GLY A 412 -5.21 10.67 -17.88
CA GLY A 412 -5.18 9.64 -18.93
C GLY A 412 -5.65 8.28 -18.44
N ILE A 413 -5.17 7.87 -17.26
CA ILE A 413 -5.62 6.63 -16.60
C ILE A 413 -7.09 6.75 -16.16
N GLY A 414 -7.51 7.91 -15.67
CA GLY A 414 -8.92 8.19 -15.35
C GLY A 414 -9.85 8.00 -16.55
N MET A 415 -9.45 8.49 -17.73
CA MET A 415 -10.19 8.27 -18.98
C MET A 415 -10.21 6.80 -19.39
N ALA A 416 -9.12 6.05 -19.18
CA ALA A 416 -9.10 4.61 -19.41
C ALA A 416 -10.03 3.86 -18.45
N ILE A 417 -10.10 4.27 -17.18
CA ILE A 417 -11.05 3.74 -16.20
C ILE A 417 -12.49 3.99 -16.64
N ILE A 418 -12.82 5.22 -17.07
CA ILE A 418 -14.15 5.55 -17.62
C ILE A 418 -14.46 4.67 -18.84
N GLY A 419 -13.53 4.56 -19.78
CA GLY A 419 -13.67 3.77 -21.00
C GLY A 419 -13.92 2.29 -20.71
N PHE A 420 -13.14 1.70 -19.81
CA PHE A 420 -13.33 0.31 -19.37
C PHE A 420 -14.67 0.12 -18.67
N SER A 421 -15.03 1.01 -17.75
CA SER A 421 -16.31 0.93 -17.03
C SER A 421 -17.47 0.87 -18.03
N ARG A 422 -17.43 1.70 -19.08
CA ARG A 422 -18.39 1.68 -20.19
C ARG A 422 -18.39 0.37 -20.97
N SER A 423 -17.23 -0.09 -21.45
CA SER A 423 -17.15 -1.30 -22.27
C SER A 423 -17.57 -2.56 -21.51
N ALA A 424 -17.20 -2.65 -20.23
CA ALA A 424 -17.48 -3.79 -19.37
C ALA A 424 -18.81 -3.69 -18.62
N LYS A 425 -19.59 -2.62 -18.83
CA LYS A 425 -20.82 -2.29 -18.08
C LYS A 425 -20.63 -2.42 -16.56
N MET A 426 -19.46 -2.04 -16.06
CA MET A 426 -19.10 -2.13 -14.64
C MET A 426 -19.82 -1.04 -13.84
N GLY A 427 -20.75 -1.43 -12.97
CA GLY A 427 -21.44 -0.48 -12.11
C GLY A 427 -20.50 0.22 -11.11
N VAL A 428 -20.54 1.55 -11.09
CA VAL A 428 -19.70 2.40 -10.22
C VAL A 428 -20.55 3.29 -9.33
N SER A 429 -20.06 3.57 -8.13
CA SER A 429 -20.64 4.55 -7.19
C SER A 429 -20.01 5.93 -7.41
N ALA A 430 -18.70 5.98 -7.62
CA ALA A 430 -17.96 7.20 -7.85
C ALA A 430 -16.75 6.94 -8.73
N ILE A 431 -16.33 7.92 -9.53
CA ILE A 431 -14.97 7.97 -10.06
C ILE A 431 -14.44 9.39 -9.96
N VAL A 432 -13.27 9.51 -9.34
CA VAL A 432 -12.73 10.79 -8.88
C VAL A 432 -11.34 11.06 -9.46
N GLY A 433 -11.19 12.22 -10.12
CA GLY A 433 -9.89 12.74 -10.51
C GLY A 433 -9.23 13.48 -9.35
N LEU A 434 -7.97 13.14 -9.06
CA LEU A 434 -7.19 13.73 -7.98
C LEU A 434 -6.10 14.70 -8.47
N GLY A 435 -5.52 14.45 -9.64
CA GLY A 435 -4.62 15.40 -10.31
C GLY A 435 -3.39 15.70 -9.46
N ASN A 436 -3.13 16.98 -9.21
CA ASN A 436 -1.98 17.39 -8.41
C ASN A 436 -2.17 17.22 -6.90
N LYS A 437 -3.39 16.96 -6.40
CA LYS A 437 -3.67 16.68 -4.97
C LYS A 437 -3.19 17.81 -4.06
N SER A 438 -3.61 19.04 -4.35
CA SER A 438 -3.14 20.23 -3.63
C SER A 438 -3.74 20.38 -2.23
N ASP A 439 -4.90 19.75 -1.97
CA ASP A 439 -5.58 19.70 -0.67
C ASP A 439 -6.20 18.33 -0.40
N ILE A 440 -7.15 17.86 -1.22
CA ILE A 440 -7.77 16.54 -1.08
C ILE A 440 -6.85 15.45 -1.69
N ASP A 441 -6.59 14.39 -0.92
CA ASP A 441 -5.72 13.26 -1.30
C ASP A 441 -6.45 11.90 -1.19
N GLU A 442 -5.75 10.77 -1.37
CA GLU A 442 -6.39 9.44 -1.34
C GLU A 442 -7.01 9.07 0.02
N ASP A 443 -6.45 9.55 1.13
CA ASP A 443 -6.94 9.29 2.48
C ASP A 443 -8.27 9.99 2.78
N ASP A 444 -8.47 11.20 2.26
CA ASP A 444 -9.77 11.89 2.33
C ASP A 444 -10.87 11.08 1.63
N LEU A 445 -10.55 10.51 0.46
CA LEU A 445 -11.48 9.66 -0.29
C LEU A 445 -11.79 8.38 0.49
N LEU A 446 -10.79 7.74 1.10
CA LEU A 446 -11.01 6.55 1.93
C LEU A 446 -11.94 6.86 3.10
N ALA A 447 -11.72 7.98 3.79
CA ALA A 447 -12.58 8.41 4.91
C ALA A 447 -14.03 8.64 4.47
N PHE A 448 -14.26 9.29 3.32
CA PHE A 448 -15.60 9.46 2.78
C PHE A 448 -16.25 8.13 2.38
N PHE A 449 -15.57 7.31 1.56
CA PHE A 449 -16.13 6.08 1.03
C PHE A 449 -16.31 4.99 2.08
N GLU A 450 -15.60 5.05 3.21
CA GLU A 450 -15.89 4.19 4.35
C GLU A 450 -17.34 4.37 4.84
N GLN A 451 -17.78 5.63 4.93
CA GLN A 451 -19.10 6.00 5.44
C GLN A 451 -20.20 5.94 4.37
N ASP A 452 -19.83 5.92 3.08
CA ASP A 452 -20.80 5.87 1.99
C ASP A 452 -21.46 4.47 1.88
N PRO A 453 -22.77 4.33 2.13
CA PRO A 453 -23.46 3.04 1.99
C PRO A 453 -23.55 2.58 0.53
N ASN A 454 -23.30 3.46 -0.45
CA ASN A 454 -23.34 3.11 -1.86
C ASN A 454 -22.04 2.46 -2.36
N THR A 455 -20.96 2.56 -1.59
CA THR A 455 -19.64 2.04 -1.98
C THR A 455 -19.31 0.78 -1.18
N ASN A 456 -19.01 -0.31 -1.89
CA ASN A 456 -18.60 -1.59 -1.31
C ASN A 456 -17.13 -1.94 -1.58
N LEU A 457 -16.48 -1.26 -2.52
CA LEU A 457 -15.05 -1.41 -2.82
C LEU A 457 -14.47 -0.09 -3.29
N ILE A 458 -13.22 0.17 -2.92
CA ILE A 458 -12.49 1.39 -3.31
C ILE A 458 -11.24 0.98 -4.10
N ALA A 459 -11.05 1.53 -5.30
CA ALA A 459 -9.91 1.23 -6.16
C ALA A 459 -9.19 2.52 -6.60
N GLN A 460 -7.92 2.67 -6.26
CA GLN A 460 -7.20 3.94 -6.45
C GLN A 460 -5.94 3.73 -7.30
N HIS A 461 -5.79 4.55 -8.33
CA HIS A 461 -4.52 4.73 -9.04
C HIS A 461 -3.79 5.94 -8.50
N CYS A 462 -2.55 5.74 -8.03
CA CYS A 462 -1.68 6.80 -7.53
C CYS A 462 -0.25 6.67 -8.05
N GLU A 463 0.44 7.79 -8.18
CA GLU A 463 1.85 7.90 -8.53
C GLU A 463 2.73 8.21 -7.32
N ASP A 464 2.16 8.86 -6.31
CA ASP A 464 2.72 9.13 -4.99
C ASP A 464 1.58 9.15 -3.95
N LEU A 465 1.95 9.03 -2.68
CA LEU A 465 1.05 9.35 -1.56
C LEU A 465 1.66 10.55 -0.86
N LYS A 466 1.03 11.73 -0.96
CA LYS A 466 1.64 12.91 -0.34
C LYS A 466 1.69 12.75 1.15
N ASP A 467 0.62 12.27 1.79
CA ASP A 467 0.63 11.84 3.18
C ASP A 467 0.40 10.32 3.28
N GLY A 468 1.47 9.56 3.02
CA GLY A 468 1.42 8.10 3.08
C GLY A 468 1.04 7.54 4.45
N ARG A 469 1.35 8.26 5.54
CA ARG A 469 0.96 7.84 6.89
C ARG A 469 -0.54 8.02 7.13
N ALA A 470 -1.11 9.16 6.77
CA ALA A 470 -2.56 9.37 6.85
C ALA A 470 -3.31 8.33 6.00
N PHE A 471 -2.82 8.07 4.78
CA PHE A 471 -3.33 7.02 3.91
C PHE A 471 -3.31 5.65 4.58
N ALA A 472 -2.17 5.23 5.15
CA ALA A 472 -2.03 3.92 5.76
C ALA A 472 -2.98 3.73 6.95
N GLU A 473 -3.13 4.74 7.82
CA GLU A 473 -4.06 4.71 8.94
C GLU A 473 -5.52 4.63 8.48
N ALA A 474 -5.90 5.44 7.48
CA ALA A 474 -7.22 5.36 6.87
C ALA A 474 -7.45 3.98 6.25
N ALA A 475 -6.54 3.51 5.40
CA ALA A 475 -6.64 2.23 4.71
C ALA A 475 -6.73 1.05 5.68
N LYS A 476 -5.92 1.02 6.75
CA LYS A 476 -5.97 -0.02 7.79
C LYS A 476 -7.33 -0.16 8.44
N ARG A 477 -8.04 0.96 8.63
CA ARG A 477 -9.39 1.00 9.20
C ARG A 477 -10.45 0.62 8.18
N VAL A 478 -10.36 1.16 6.96
CA VAL A 478 -11.33 0.93 5.88
C VAL A 478 -11.26 -0.51 5.37
N SER A 479 -10.07 -1.08 5.22
CA SER A 479 -9.84 -2.43 4.70
C SER A 479 -10.49 -3.52 5.55
N LYS A 480 -10.72 -3.28 6.85
CA LYS A 480 -11.48 -4.18 7.73
C LYS A 480 -12.95 -4.32 7.34
N LYS A 481 -13.51 -3.33 6.64
CA LYS A 481 -14.93 -3.28 6.26
C LYS A 481 -15.14 -3.45 4.75
N LYS A 482 -14.31 -2.78 3.95
CA LYS A 482 -14.46 -2.67 2.49
C LYS A 482 -13.11 -2.93 1.84
N PRO A 483 -13.02 -3.75 0.78
CA PRO A 483 -11.77 -3.93 0.04
C PRO A 483 -11.23 -2.59 -0.47
N VAL A 484 -9.94 -2.36 -0.24
CA VAL A 484 -9.18 -1.23 -0.79
C VAL A 484 -8.14 -1.78 -1.75
N VAL A 485 -8.25 -1.41 -3.03
CA VAL A 485 -7.34 -1.82 -4.09
C VAL A 485 -6.50 -0.63 -4.53
N VAL A 486 -5.18 -0.79 -4.63
CA VAL A 486 -4.30 0.29 -5.08
C VAL A 486 -3.38 -0.16 -6.20
N LEU A 487 -3.38 0.60 -7.29
CA LEU A 487 -2.35 0.56 -8.32
C LEU A 487 -1.39 1.73 -8.10
N LYS A 488 -0.24 1.43 -7.50
CA LYS A 488 0.87 2.38 -7.39
C LYS A 488 1.76 2.30 -8.63
N ALA A 489 1.81 3.38 -9.39
CA ALA A 489 2.73 3.57 -10.51
C ALA A 489 4.15 3.90 -10.02
N GLY A 490 5.14 3.93 -10.91
CA GLY A 490 6.51 4.32 -10.57
C GLY A 490 7.30 3.31 -9.73
N ARG A 491 7.03 2.01 -9.88
CA ARG A 491 7.64 0.94 -9.06
C ARG A 491 9.11 0.66 -9.35
N THR A 492 9.55 0.95 -10.57
CA THR A 492 10.93 0.78 -11.02
C THR A 492 11.61 2.14 -11.09
N SER A 493 12.94 2.18 -11.08
CA SER A 493 13.68 3.43 -11.26
C SER A 493 13.29 4.17 -12.55
N ALA A 494 13.07 3.44 -13.64
CA ALA A 494 12.60 3.99 -14.91
C ALA A 494 11.17 4.58 -14.80
N GLY A 495 10.24 3.85 -14.18
CA GLY A 495 8.87 4.33 -13.98
C GLY A 495 8.80 5.51 -13.01
N ALA A 496 9.59 5.47 -11.95
CA ALA A 496 9.74 6.54 -10.96
C ALA A 496 10.20 7.85 -11.62
N LYS A 497 11.22 7.77 -12.48
CA LYS A 497 11.71 8.90 -13.26
C LYS A 497 10.62 9.47 -14.18
N ALA A 498 9.88 8.60 -14.88
CA ALA A 498 8.79 9.02 -15.76
C ALA A 498 7.66 9.75 -15.00
N ALA A 499 7.23 9.21 -13.86
CA ALA A 499 6.22 9.86 -13.01
C ALA A 499 6.70 11.24 -12.55
N SER A 500 7.94 11.34 -12.03
CA SER A 500 8.49 12.61 -11.53
C SER A 500 8.56 13.71 -12.59
N SER A 501 8.82 13.37 -13.86
CA SER A 501 8.88 14.34 -14.95
C SER A 501 7.52 14.90 -15.37
N HIS A 502 6.42 14.22 -15.03
CA HIS A 502 5.06 14.58 -15.46
C HIS A 502 4.21 15.18 -14.33
N THR A 503 4.40 14.75 -13.08
CA THR A 503 3.65 15.26 -11.91
C THR A 503 4.48 16.15 -11.00
N GLY A 504 5.80 16.20 -11.17
CA GLY A 504 6.71 16.90 -10.26
C GLY A 504 6.89 16.20 -8.90
N ALA A 505 6.26 15.05 -8.68
CA ALA A 505 6.34 14.28 -7.45
C ALA A 505 7.58 13.37 -7.41
N LEU A 506 8.24 13.29 -6.26
CA LEU A 506 9.32 12.32 -6.02
C LEU A 506 8.71 10.94 -5.76
N ALA A 507 9.08 9.95 -6.58
CA ALA A 507 8.66 8.57 -6.35
C ALA A 507 9.42 7.96 -5.16
N GLY A 508 8.69 7.45 -4.17
CA GLY A 508 9.27 6.79 -3.01
C GLY A 508 9.71 5.33 -3.26
N ASN A 509 10.31 4.70 -2.25
CA ASN A 509 10.83 3.34 -2.35
C ASN A 509 9.69 2.30 -2.45
N ASP A 510 9.63 1.56 -3.54
CA ASP A 510 8.53 0.61 -3.82
C ASP A 510 8.35 -0.48 -2.78
N LYS A 511 9.44 -0.92 -2.13
CA LYS A 511 9.38 -1.94 -1.07
C LYS A 511 8.68 -1.41 0.18
N ILE A 512 8.87 -0.12 0.51
CA ILE A 512 8.15 0.54 1.61
C ILE A 512 6.65 0.56 1.30
N TYR A 513 6.27 0.97 0.08
CA TYR A 513 4.87 0.95 -0.35
C TYR A 513 4.26 -0.46 -0.27
N GLU A 514 4.97 -1.49 -0.76
CA GLU A 514 4.52 -2.89 -0.66
C GLU A 514 4.22 -3.29 0.79
N ASP A 515 5.17 -3.05 1.68
CA ASP A 515 5.06 -3.50 3.07
C ASP A 515 4.02 -2.71 3.85
N VAL A 516 3.90 -1.40 3.62
CA VAL A 516 2.88 -0.55 4.25
C VAL A 516 1.48 -0.91 3.72
N PHE A 517 1.33 -1.18 2.42
CA PHE A 517 0.05 -1.66 1.86
C PHE A 517 -0.35 -2.99 2.46
N LYS A 518 0.59 -3.94 2.58
CA LYS A 518 0.35 -5.22 3.25
C LYS A 518 -0.06 -5.02 4.71
N GLN A 519 0.66 -4.17 5.46
CA GLN A 519 0.34 -3.83 6.85
C GLN A 519 -1.05 -3.19 7.00
N SER A 520 -1.48 -2.42 6.00
CA SER A 520 -2.76 -1.70 6.01
C SER A 520 -3.93 -2.50 5.41
N GLY A 521 -3.71 -3.75 5.01
CA GLY A 521 -4.74 -4.60 4.39
C GLY A 521 -5.14 -4.15 2.97
N VAL A 522 -4.32 -3.37 2.29
CA VAL A 522 -4.54 -2.92 0.91
C VAL A 522 -4.21 -4.05 -0.06
N ILE A 523 -5.11 -4.31 -1.01
CA ILE A 523 -4.86 -5.18 -2.15
C ILE A 523 -4.04 -4.39 -3.18
N ARG A 524 -2.79 -4.79 -3.40
CA ARG A 524 -1.95 -4.17 -4.42
C ARG A 524 -2.25 -4.74 -5.81
N ALA A 525 -2.64 -3.88 -6.75
CA ALA A 525 -2.70 -4.20 -8.17
C ALA A 525 -1.36 -3.91 -8.87
N ARG A 526 -0.91 -4.79 -9.77
CA ARG A 526 0.36 -4.69 -10.52
C ARG A 526 0.18 -4.16 -11.94
N SER A 527 -1.04 -3.99 -12.41
CA SER A 527 -1.34 -3.42 -13.73
C SER A 527 -2.67 -2.68 -13.72
N LEU A 528 -2.91 -1.84 -14.73
CA LEU A 528 -4.21 -1.20 -14.92
C LEU A 528 -5.31 -2.25 -15.10
N ARG A 529 -5.01 -3.34 -15.83
CA ARG A 529 -5.94 -4.45 -16.02
C ARG A 529 -6.34 -5.08 -14.68
N GLN A 530 -5.39 -5.34 -13.79
CA GLN A 530 -5.68 -5.88 -12.45
C GLN A 530 -6.50 -4.91 -11.59
N LEU A 531 -6.18 -3.61 -11.61
CA LEU A 531 -6.97 -2.62 -10.86
C LEU A 531 -8.44 -2.66 -11.27
N LEU A 532 -8.68 -2.65 -12.59
CA LEU A 532 -10.01 -2.65 -13.17
C LEU A 532 -10.75 -3.97 -12.88
N GLU A 533 -10.08 -5.11 -13.04
CA GLU A 533 -10.71 -6.41 -12.81
C GLU A 533 -10.93 -6.73 -11.33
N PHE A 534 -10.06 -6.27 -10.44
CA PHE A 534 -10.32 -6.36 -9.00
C PHE A 534 -11.50 -5.49 -8.60
N ALA A 535 -11.58 -4.26 -9.14
CA ALA A 535 -12.71 -3.38 -8.89
C ALA A 535 -14.04 -3.97 -9.40
N ARG A 536 -13.98 -4.68 -10.53
CA ARG A 536 -15.13 -5.33 -11.17
C ARG A 536 -15.55 -6.62 -10.47
N GLY A 537 -14.61 -7.50 -10.12
CA GLY A 537 -14.88 -8.88 -9.70
C GLY A 537 -14.95 -9.10 -8.19
N VAL A 538 -14.10 -8.46 -7.39
CA VAL A 538 -14.05 -8.66 -5.93
C VAL A 538 -15.38 -8.36 -5.21
N PRO A 539 -16.14 -7.30 -5.56
CA PRO A 539 -17.41 -6.99 -4.89
C PRO A 539 -18.50 -8.03 -5.16
N VAL A 540 -18.38 -8.79 -6.25
CA VAL A 540 -19.35 -9.81 -6.67
C VAL A 540 -19.15 -11.10 -5.87
N LEU A 541 -17.94 -11.37 -5.40
CA LEU A 541 -17.62 -12.60 -4.67
C LEU A 541 -18.09 -12.53 -3.21
N PRO A 542 -18.79 -13.57 -2.71
CA PRO A 542 -19.05 -13.71 -1.29
C PRO A 542 -17.74 -13.88 -0.51
N THR A 543 -17.77 -13.64 0.80
CA THR A 543 -16.60 -13.85 1.66
C THR A 543 -16.33 -15.36 1.80
N PRO A 544 -15.10 -15.84 1.51
CA PRO A 544 -14.74 -17.24 1.73
C PRO A 544 -14.84 -17.60 3.23
N LYS A 545 -15.12 -18.88 3.53
CA LYS A 545 -15.23 -19.40 4.91
C LYS A 545 -14.03 -20.24 5.36
N GLY A 546 -13.00 -20.33 4.52
CA GLY A 546 -11.78 -21.09 4.78
C GLY A 546 -10.87 -21.13 3.55
N GLU A 547 -9.75 -21.85 3.65
CA GLU A 547 -8.63 -21.76 2.70
C GLU A 547 -8.67 -22.76 1.54
N ASN A 548 -9.43 -23.85 1.68
CA ASN A 548 -9.48 -24.92 0.69
C ASN A 548 -10.19 -24.50 -0.62
N VAL A 549 -9.41 -24.38 -1.71
CA VAL A 549 -9.92 -24.12 -3.07
C VAL A 549 -9.97 -25.42 -3.88
N LEU A 550 -11.05 -25.62 -4.64
CA LEU A 550 -11.19 -26.74 -5.58
C LEU A 550 -11.26 -26.23 -7.03
N ILE A 551 -10.49 -26.83 -7.92
CA ILE A 551 -10.62 -26.63 -9.37
C ILE A 551 -11.50 -27.75 -9.95
N ILE A 552 -12.50 -27.38 -10.76
CA ILE A 552 -13.27 -28.32 -11.60
C ILE A 552 -13.08 -27.89 -13.05
N THR A 553 -12.57 -28.79 -13.89
CA THR A 553 -12.22 -28.47 -15.28
C THR A 553 -12.62 -29.59 -16.25
N GLY A 554 -12.98 -29.23 -17.48
CA GLY A 554 -13.16 -30.18 -18.58
C GLY A 554 -11.90 -30.42 -19.41
N ALA A 555 -10.79 -29.75 -19.09
CA ALA A 555 -9.53 -29.93 -19.80
C ALA A 555 -8.34 -29.91 -18.83
N GLY A 556 -7.55 -30.99 -18.83
CA GLY A 556 -6.35 -31.11 -17.99
C GLY A 556 -5.34 -29.98 -18.18
N GLY A 557 -5.15 -29.49 -19.41
CA GLY A 557 -4.27 -28.35 -19.69
C GLY A 557 -4.70 -27.06 -18.98
N SER A 558 -6.02 -26.79 -18.92
CA SER A 558 -6.56 -25.68 -18.12
C SER A 558 -6.36 -25.93 -16.62
N GLY A 559 -6.51 -27.18 -16.17
CA GLY A 559 -6.25 -27.56 -14.78
C GLY A 559 -4.84 -27.24 -14.31
N VAL A 560 -3.82 -27.47 -15.16
CA VAL A 560 -2.42 -27.13 -14.87
C VAL A 560 -2.24 -25.63 -14.69
N LEU A 561 -2.66 -24.82 -15.68
CA LEU A 561 -2.50 -23.36 -15.63
C LEU A 561 -3.26 -22.72 -14.46
N LEU A 562 -4.45 -23.23 -14.14
CA LEU A 562 -5.21 -22.77 -12.98
C LEU A 562 -4.52 -23.13 -11.67
N SER A 563 -3.86 -24.28 -11.59
CA SER A 563 -3.11 -24.72 -10.41
C SER A 563 -1.90 -23.83 -10.16
N ASP A 564 -1.14 -23.50 -11.21
CA ASP A 564 -0.02 -22.54 -11.13
C ASP A 564 -0.52 -21.18 -10.63
N SER A 565 -1.61 -20.68 -11.21
CA SER A 565 -2.19 -19.39 -10.82
C SER A 565 -2.70 -19.36 -9.37
N VAL A 566 -3.20 -20.49 -8.84
CA VAL A 566 -3.61 -20.61 -7.42
C VAL A 566 -2.40 -20.37 -6.50
N VAL A 567 -1.27 -20.99 -6.81
CA VAL A 567 -0.03 -20.84 -6.02
C VAL A 567 0.52 -19.41 -6.13
N ASP A 568 0.59 -18.86 -7.35
CA ASP A 568 1.08 -17.49 -7.61
C ASP A 568 0.28 -16.42 -6.86
N ASN A 569 -0.98 -16.71 -6.54
CA ASN A 569 -1.87 -15.80 -5.81
C ASN A 569 -1.94 -16.05 -4.30
N GLY A 570 -1.12 -16.95 -3.75
CA GLY A 570 -1.08 -17.26 -2.32
C GLY A 570 -2.33 -17.98 -1.82
N LEU A 571 -2.94 -18.77 -2.70
CA LEU A 571 -4.02 -19.71 -2.38
C LEU A 571 -3.44 -21.13 -2.31
N SER A 572 -4.25 -22.09 -1.88
CA SER A 572 -3.83 -23.50 -1.82
C SER A 572 -4.94 -24.41 -2.32
N LEU A 573 -4.56 -25.39 -3.13
CA LEU A 573 -5.46 -26.44 -3.56
C LEU A 573 -5.75 -27.36 -2.38
N MET A 574 -7.04 -27.63 -2.16
CA MET A 574 -7.49 -28.63 -1.21
C MET A 574 -6.86 -29.98 -1.53
N GLN A 575 -6.20 -30.59 -0.54
CA GLN A 575 -5.81 -32.00 -0.63
C GLN A 575 -7.08 -32.85 -0.64
N MET A 576 -7.28 -33.65 -1.68
CA MET A 576 -8.52 -34.41 -1.88
C MET A 576 -8.61 -35.62 -0.92
N PRO A 577 -9.60 -35.67 0.00
CA PRO A 577 -9.81 -36.83 0.86
C PRO A 577 -10.34 -38.03 0.07
N PRO A 578 -10.04 -39.28 0.49
CA PRO A 578 -10.48 -40.47 -0.23
C PRO A 578 -12.00 -40.61 -0.41
N ASP A 579 -12.79 -40.18 0.57
CA ASP A 579 -14.26 -40.22 0.50
C ASP A 579 -14.82 -39.23 -0.52
N LEU A 580 -14.23 -38.04 -0.61
CA LEU A 580 -14.62 -37.01 -1.56
C LEU A 580 -14.16 -37.34 -2.98
N ASP A 581 -12.95 -37.89 -3.12
CA ASP A 581 -12.46 -38.47 -4.38
C ASP A 581 -13.45 -39.51 -4.91
N ALA A 582 -13.85 -40.46 -4.06
CA ALA A 582 -14.83 -41.49 -4.40
C ALA A 582 -16.21 -40.91 -4.76
N ALA A 583 -16.62 -39.80 -4.14
CA ALA A 583 -17.87 -39.11 -4.48
C ALA A 583 -17.79 -38.45 -5.88
N PHE A 584 -16.68 -37.79 -6.21
CA PHE A 584 -16.46 -37.21 -7.54
C PHE A 584 -16.34 -38.28 -8.63
N ARG A 585 -15.68 -39.41 -8.36
CA ARG A 585 -15.56 -40.54 -9.31
C ARG A 585 -16.89 -41.11 -9.80
N LYS A 586 -17.99 -40.88 -9.08
CA LYS A 586 -19.33 -41.30 -9.53
C LYS A 586 -19.82 -40.52 -10.75
N PHE A 587 -19.23 -39.36 -11.03
CA PHE A 587 -19.60 -38.48 -12.15
C PHE A 587 -18.53 -38.39 -13.23
N ILE A 588 -17.32 -38.89 -12.97
CA ILE A 588 -16.15 -38.72 -13.84
C ILE A 588 -15.85 -40.04 -14.55
N PRO A 589 -15.53 -40.02 -15.86
CA PRO A 589 -15.16 -41.23 -16.57
C PRO A 589 -13.87 -41.86 -16.00
N PRO A 590 -13.61 -43.18 -16.22
CA PRO A 590 -12.45 -43.87 -15.65
C PRO A 590 -11.08 -43.27 -16.00
N PHE A 591 -10.99 -42.57 -17.14
CA PHE A 591 -9.79 -41.89 -17.63
C PHE A 591 -9.69 -40.42 -17.20
N GLY A 592 -10.73 -39.87 -16.55
CA GLY A 592 -10.67 -38.57 -15.89
C GLY A 592 -9.91 -38.64 -14.56
N ALA A 593 -9.43 -37.49 -14.09
CA ALA A 593 -8.69 -37.39 -12.84
C ALA A 593 -9.62 -36.90 -11.73
N ALA A 594 -9.91 -37.79 -10.77
CA ALA A 594 -10.44 -37.38 -9.47
C ALA A 594 -9.24 -37.01 -8.57
N GLY A 595 -9.30 -35.82 -7.98
CA GLY A 595 -8.18 -35.13 -7.33
C GLY A 595 -8.45 -33.63 -7.25
N ASN A 596 -7.41 -32.81 -7.13
CA ASN A 596 -7.54 -31.37 -7.29
C ASN A 596 -6.37 -30.88 -8.15
N PRO A 597 -6.60 -30.58 -9.45
CA PRO A 597 -7.91 -30.40 -10.10
C PRO A 597 -8.78 -31.65 -10.26
N VAL A 598 -10.10 -31.45 -10.28
CA VAL A 598 -11.09 -32.44 -10.74
C VAL A 598 -11.25 -32.27 -12.24
N ASP A 599 -10.69 -33.20 -13.02
CA ASP A 599 -10.79 -33.20 -14.49
C ASP A 599 -11.92 -34.12 -14.95
N ILE A 600 -13.01 -33.51 -15.41
CA ILE A 600 -14.18 -34.23 -15.93
C ILE A 600 -14.01 -34.66 -17.39
N THR A 601 -12.97 -34.18 -18.09
CA THR A 601 -12.69 -34.43 -19.50
C THR A 601 -13.67 -33.78 -20.49
N GLY A 602 -13.17 -33.34 -21.65
CA GLY A 602 -13.92 -32.49 -22.58
C GLY A 602 -15.02 -33.20 -23.38
N GLY A 603 -15.04 -34.53 -23.34
CA GLY A 603 -16.04 -35.36 -23.99
C GLY A 603 -17.32 -35.56 -23.18
N GLU A 604 -17.34 -35.11 -21.93
CA GLU A 604 -18.50 -35.29 -21.05
C GLU A 604 -19.62 -34.28 -21.34
N PRO A 605 -20.89 -34.70 -21.18
CA PRO A 605 -22.05 -33.82 -21.37
C PRO A 605 -22.12 -32.72 -20.30
N PRO A 606 -22.88 -31.63 -20.55
CA PRO A 606 -23.02 -30.51 -19.61
C PRO A 606 -23.50 -30.92 -18.20
N ILE A 607 -24.26 -32.02 -18.08
CA ILE A 607 -24.74 -32.55 -16.80
C ILE A 607 -23.58 -32.96 -15.86
N THR A 608 -22.43 -33.32 -16.41
CA THR A 608 -21.26 -33.69 -15.60
C THR A 608 -20.69 -32.48 -14.85
N TYR A 609 -20.63 -31.29 -15.49
CA TYR A 609 -20.34 -30.04 -14.78
C TYR A 609 -21.39 -29.74 -13.70
N VAL A 610 -22.68 -29.87 -14.03
CA VAL A 610 -23.77 -29.62 -13.08
C VAL A 610 -23.61 -30.46 -11.81
N ASN A 611 -23.38 -31.76 -11.96
CA ASN A 611 -23.28 -32.69 -10.83
C ASN A 611 -22.02 -32.43 -9.99
N THR A 612 -20.86 -32.24 -10.63
CA THR A 612 -19.59 -32.01 -9.94
C THR A 612 -19.57 -30.65 -9.24
N VAL A 613 -20.10 -29.59 -9.85
CA VAL A 613 -20.20 -28.27 -9.22
C VAL A 613 -21.20 -28.28 -8.06
N LYS A 614 -22.34 -28.97 -8.16
CA LYS A 614 -23.26 -29.16 -7.04
C LYS A 614 -22.60 -29.89 -5.85
N LEU A 615 -21.82 -30.93 -6.13
CA LEU A 615 -21.04 -31.63 -5.09
C LEU A 615 -20.01 -30.68 -4.45
N GLY A 616 -19.24 -29.95 -5.26
CA GLY A 616 -18.25 -28.98 -4.76
C GLY A 616 -18.87 -27.85 -3.91
N LEU A 617 -20.05 -27.36 -4.29
CA LEU A 617 -20.76 -26.33 -3.54
C LEU A 617 -21.38 -26.85 -2.24
N SER A 618 -21.82 -28.11 -2.18
CA SER A 618 -22.46 -28.68 -0.98
C SER A 618 -21.49 -29.20 0.07
N ASP A 619 -20.27 -29.60 -0.30
CA ASP A 619 -19.29 -30.13 0.67
C ASP A 619 -18.64 -29.00 1.50
N GLU A 620 -18.87 -28.97 2.81
CA GLU A 620 -18.40 -27.89 3.70
C GLU A 620 -16.87 -27.74 3.75
N ARG A 621 -16.10 -28.77 3.36
CA ARG A 621 -14.62 -28.72 3.36
C ARG A 621 -14.07 -27.86 2.23
N ILE A 622 -14.86 -27.60 1.20
CA ILE A 622 -14.51 -26.76 0.05
C ILE A 622 -15.00 -25.35 0.31
N HIS A 623 -14.15 -24.34 0.17
CA HIS A 623 -14.51 -22.96 0.49
C HIS A 623 -14.64 -22.04 -0.72
N ALA A 624 -14.07 -22.41 -1.87
CA ALA A 624 -14.24 -21.71 -3.15
C ALA A 624 -14.06 -22.67 -4.33
N LEU A 625 -14.68 -22.34 -5.46
CA LEU A 625 -14.56 -23.08 -6.72
C LEU A 625 -13.91 -22.23 -7.81
N ILE A 626 -13.01 -22.86 -8.57
CA ILE A 626 -12.48 -22.34 -9.83
C ILE A 626 -12.96 -23.27 -10.94
N LEU A 627 -13.68 -22.72 -11.91
CA LEU A 627 -14.21 -23.48 -13.04
C LEU A 627 -13.31 -23.26 -14.28
N GLY A 628 -12.72 -24.34 -14.78
CA GLY A 628 -11.97 -24.37 -16.04
C GLY A 628 -12.84 -24.89 -17.16
N TYR A 629 -13.29 -24.02 -18.05
CA TYR A 629 -14.11 -24.40 -19.20
C TYR A 629 -13.30 -24.34 -20.49
N TRP A 630 -13.48 -25.36 -21.33
CA TRP A 630 -12.93 -25.44 -22.67
C TRP A 630 -14.06 -25.70 -23.67
N HIS A 631 -14.14 -24.90 -24.73
CA HIS A 631 -15.17 -25.07 -25.76
C HIS A 631 -14.98 -26.40 -26.49
N THR A 632 -15.94 -27.29 -26.33
CA THR A 632 -16.11 -28.50 -27.14
C THR A 632 -17.51 -28.54 -27.74
N ILE A 633 -17.67 -29.25 -28.86
CA ILE A 633 -18.97 -29.39 -29.52
C ILE A 633 -20.04 -30.04 -28.61
N VAL A 634 -19.60 -30.79 -27.59
CA VAL A 634 -20.48 -31.51 -26.66
C VAL A 634 -21.11 -30.57 -25.63
N THR A 635 -20.34 -29.57 -25.18
CA THR A 635 -20.79 -28.60 -24.18
C THR A 635 -20.63 -27.20 -24.75
N PRO A 636 -21.66 -26.63 -25.41
CA PRO A 636 -21.61 -25.27 -25.93
C PRO A 636 -21.40 -24.21 -24.83
N PRO A 637 -20.71 -23.08 -25.09
CA PRO A 637 -20.35 -22.10 -24.05
C PRO A 637 -21.55 -21.52 -23.29
N MET A 638 -22.61 -21.14 -24.01
CA MET A 638 -23.81 -20.59 -23.38
C MET A 638 -24.62 -21.63 -22.60
N VAL A 639 -24.54 -22.91 -22.97
CA VAL A 639 -25.16 -24.00 -22.20
C VAL A 639 -24.43 -24.18 -20.88
N PHE A 640 -23.09 -24.20 -20.90
CA PHE A 640 -22.28 -24.19 -19.68
C PHE A 640 -22.64 -22.98 -18.79
N ALA A 641 -22.64 -21.78 -19.37
CA ALA A 641 -22.91 -20.54 -18.63
C ALA A 641 -24.28 -20.55 -17.92
N ARG A 642 -25.35 -20.93 -18.64
CA ARG A 642 -26.71 -21.02 -18.06
C ARG A 642 -26.79 -22.08 -16.96
N ASN A 643 -26.21 -23.25 -17.19
CA ASN A 643 -26.18 -24.32 -16.19
C ASN A 643 -25.46 -23.88 -14.91
N MET A 644 -24.32 -23.19 -15.01
CA MET A 644 -23.59 -22.73 -13.84
C MET A 644 -24.36 -21.67 -13.04
N VAL A 645 -25.07 -20.77 -13.73
CA VAL A 645 -25.96 -19.79 -13.08
C VAL A 645 -27.13 -20.47 -12.37
N GLU A 646 -27.77 -21.45 -13.01
CA GLU A 646 -28.86 -22.23 -12.42
C GLU A 646 -28.38 -23.01 -11.18
N VAL A 647 -27.24 -23.69 -11.29
CA VAL A 647 -26.61 -24.40 -10.17
C VAL A 647 -26.30 -23.43 -9.03
N LYS A 648 -25.67 -22.29 -9.31
CA LYS A 648 -25.38 -21.27 -8.28
C LYS A 648 -26.65 -20.85 -7.55
N LYS A 649 -27.70 -20.45 -8.28
CA LYS A 649 -28.98 -20.02 -7.69
C LYS A 649 -29.65 -21.12 -6.86
N GLU A 650 -29.65 -22.35 -7.36
CA GLU A 650 -30.20 -23.50 -6.63
C GLU A 650 -29.43 -23.76 -5.32
N MET A 651 -28.10 -23.70 -5.36
CA MET A 651 -27.26 -23.96 -4.19
C MET A 651 -27.33 -22.82 -3.18
N GLU A 652 -27.38 -21.56 -3.63
CA GLU A 652 -27.60 -20.39 -2.76
C GLU A 652 -28.96 -20.48 -2.04
N ALA A 653 -30.03 -20.90 -2.73
CA ALA A 653 -31.35 -21.11 -2.13
C ALA A 653 -31.35 -22.22 -1.04
N LYS A 654 -30.39 -23.14 -1.11
CA LYS A 654 -30.15 -24.20 -0.11
C LYS A 654 -29.17 -23.77 1.01
N GLY A 655 -28.69 -22.53 0.99
CA GLY A 655 -27.74 -21.98 1.98
C GLY A 655 -26.26 -22.22 1.66
N PHE A 656 -25.93 -22.82 0.51
CA PHE A 656 -24.56 -23.05 0.08
C PHE A 656 -24.06 -21.86 -0.74
N VAL A 657 -23.49 -20.88 -0.05
CA VAL A 657 -22.90 -19.67 -0.66
C VAL A 657 -21.38 -19.74 -0.58
N LYS A 658 -20.72 -19.85 -1.74
CA LYS A 658 -19.25 -19.91 -1.87
C LYS A 658 -18.78 -19.06 -3.05
N PRO A 659 -17.55 -18.53 -3.03
CA PRO A 659 -16.97 -17.86 -4.19
C PRO A 659 -16.82 -18.84 -5.36
N ILE A 660 -17.22 -18.41 -6.55
CA ILE A 660 -17.03 -19.13 -7.80
C ILE A 660 -16.42 -18.17 -8.82
N VAL A 661 -15.32 -18.56 -9.45
CA VAL A 661 -14.73 -17.86 -10.59
C VAL A 661 -14.57 -18.81 -11.77
N ALA A 662 -14.57 -18.29 -13.00
CA ALA A 662 -14.50 -19.12 -14.20
C ALA A 662 -13.47 -18.61 -15.22
N SER A 663 -12.68 -19.54 -15.76
CA SER A 663 -11.81 -19.37 -16.91
C SER A 663 -12.47 -20.07 -18.10
N LEU A 664 -12.76 -19.35 -19.17
CA LEU A 664 -13.34 -19.94 -20.39
C LEU A 664 -12.34 -19.80 -21.54
N ALA A 665 -12.01 -20.92 -22.18
CA ALA A 665 -11.19 -20.96 -23.39
C ALA A 665 -11.99 -21.56 -24.54
N GLY A 666 -11.87 -21.00 -25.75
CA GLY A 666 -12.66 -21.45 -26.89
C GLY A 666 -12.56 -20.51 -28.09
N ASP A 667 -13.62 -20.39 -28.87
CA ASP A 667 -13.78 -19.38 -29.91
C ASP A 667 -14.60 -18.19 -29.37
N VAL A 668 -15.05 -17.30 -30.26
CA VAL A 668 -15.72 -16.03 -29.89
C VAL A 668 -16.97 -16.22 -29.02
N GLU A 669 -17.60 -17.39 -29.02
CA GLU A 669 -18.79 -17.67 -28.19
C GLU A 669 -18.48 -17.67 -26.69
N VAL A 670 -17.21 -17.88 -26.29
CA VAL A 670 -16.83 -17.81 -24.87
C VAL A 670 -16.87 -16.41 -24.30
N GLU A 671 -16.80 -15.37 -25.13
CA GLU A 671 -16.90 -13.97 -24.70
C GLU A 671 -18.31 -13.66 -24.20
N GLU A 672 -19.34 -14.07 -24.95
CA GLU A 672 -20.74 -13.91 -24.55
C GLU A 672 -21.06 -14.73 -23.30
N ALA A 673 -20.57 -15.97 -23.25
CA ALA A 673 -20.74 -16.85 -22.09
C ALA A 673 -20.09 -16.27 -20.81
N ALA A 674 -18.87 -15.72 -20.91
CA ALA A 674 -18.20 -15.09 -19.79
C ALA A 674 -18.95 -13.85 -19.30
N GLU A 675 -19.43 -13.00 -20.21
CA GLU A 675 -20.22 -11.82 -19.83
C GLU A 675 -21.56 -12.21 -19.19
N TYR A 676 -22.23 -13.25 -19.68
CA TYR A 676 -23.46 -13.79 -19.08
C TYR A 676 -23.23 -14.31 -17.65
N LEU A 677 -22.15 -15.05 -17.43
CA LEU A 677 -21.73 -15.52 -16.10
C LEU A 677 -21.49 -14.33 -15.16
N TYR A 678 -20.76 -13.32 -15.62
CA TYR A 678 -20.45 -12.13 -14.83
C TYR A 678 -21.73 -11.38 -14.39
N GLN A 679 -22.66 -11.15 -15.32
CA GLN A 679 -23.94 -10.49 -15.04
C GLN A 679 -24.81 -11.27 -14.04
N ASN A 680 -24.56 -12.56 -13.86
CA ASN A 680 -25.27 -13.42 -12.91
C ASN A 680 -24.44 -13.76 -11.66
N GLY A 681 -23.37 -13.00 -11.40
CA GLY A 681 -22.61 -13.05 -10.16
C GLY A 681 -21.50 -14.09 -10.12
N ILE A 682 -20.99 -14.53 -11.28
CA ILE A 682 -19.81 -15.40 -11.39
C ILE A 682 -18.74 -14.65 -12.19
N PRO A 683 -17.69 -14.10 -11.55
CA PRO A 683 -16.58 -13.49 -12.27
C PRO A 683 -15.94 -14.48 -13.25
N ALA A 684 -16.09 -14.20 -14.53
CA ALA A 684 -15.71 -15.09 -15.61
C ALA A 684 -14.92 -14.33 -16.69
N TYR A 685 -13.92 -15.01 -17.25
CA TYR A 685 -12.98 -14.41 -18.19
C TYR A 685 -12.76 -15.32 -19.38
N ALA A 686 -13.00 -14.78 -20.58
CA ALA A 686 -12.61 -15.43 -21.82
C ALA A 686 -11.09 -15.32 -22.01
N TYR A 687 -10.46 -16.41 -22.46
CA TYR A 687 -9.05 -16.49 -22.84
C TYR A 687 -8.06 -16.16 -21.71
N SER A 688 -8.43 -16.37 -20.44
CA SER A 688 -7.50 -16.18 -19.32
C SER A 688 -7.75 -17.16 -18.19
N THR A 689 -6.68 -17.87 -17.82
CA THR A 689 -6.62 -18.72 -16.63
C THR A 689 -6.22 -17.91 -15.39
N GLU A 690 -5.47 -16.83 -15.56
CA GLU A 690 -4.88 -16.04 -14.48
C GLU A 690 -5.91 -15.11 -13.84
N LEU A 691 -6.60 -14.28 -14.63
CA LEU A 691 -7.52 -13.26 -14.13
C LEU A 691 -8.60 -13.77 -13.15
N PRO A 692 -9.31 -14.89 -13.40
CA PRO A 692 -10.30 -15.39 -12.43
C PRO A 692 -9.65 -15.73 -11.09
N VAL A 693 -8.45 -16.33 -11.11
CA VAL A 693 -7.74 -16.73 -9.90
C VAL A 693 -7.10 -15.53 -9.21
N GLU A 694 -6.61 -14.53 -9.95
CA GLU A 694 -6.13 -13.27 -9.38
C GLU A 694 -7.25 -12.52 -8.64
N VAL A 695 -8.46 -12.46 -9.20
CA VAL A 695 -9.64 -11.84 -8.55
C VAL A 695 -10.02 -12.61 -7.28
N LEU A 696 -10.02 -13.95 -7.34
CA LEU A 696 -10.25 -14.78 -6.15
C LEU A 696 -9.17 -14.55 -5.10
N GLY A 697 -7.89 -14.51 -5.50
CA GLY A 697 -6.75 -14.24 -4.64
C GLY A 697 -6.85 -12.86 -3.98
N ALA A 698 -7.28 -11.83 -4.70
CA ALA A 698 -7.56 -10.51 -4.15
C ALA A 698 -8.65 -10.55 -3.07
N LYS A 699 -9.73 -11.31 -3.30
CA LYS A 699 -10.80 -11.51 -2.30
C LYS A 699 -10.27 -12.18 -1.03
N TYR A 700 -9.44 -13.21 -1.16
CA TYR A 700 -8.81 -13.91 -0.03
C TYR A 700 -7.82 -13.00 0.72
N LYS A 701 -6.99 -12.25 0.01
CA LYS A 701 -6.08 -11.25 0.62
C LYS A 701 -6.84 -10.25 1.48
N TRP A 702 -7.96 -9.73 0.98
CA TRP A 702 -8.83 -8.88 1.78
C TRP A 702 -9.44 -9.61 2.97
N ALA A 703 -10.00 -10.81 2.79
CA ALA A 703 -10.65 -11.54 3.87
C ALA A 703 -9.68 -11.84 5.04
N ARG A 704 -8.45 -12.29 4.75
CA ARG A 704 -7.38 -12.47 5.76
C ARG A 704 -7.02 -11.14 6.42
N GLY A 705 -6.81 -10.10 5.63
CA GLY A 705 -6.49 -8.75 6.13
C GLY A 705 -7.59 -8.17 7.02
N ALA A 706 -8.85 -8.49 6.74
CA ALA A 706 -10.02 -8.09 7.50
C ALA A 706 -10.25 -8.93 8.78
N GLY A 707 -9.55 -10.06 8.94
CA GLY A 707 -9.79 -11.00 10.04
C GLY A 707 -11.08 -11.81 9.87
N LEU A 708 -11.48 -12.06 8.62
CA LEU A 708 -12.64 -12.88 8.24
C LEU A 708 -12.27 -14.34 7.92
N LEU A 709 -10.96 -14.62 7.85
CA LEU A 709 -10.33 -15.94 7.73
C LEU A 709 -9.25 -16.04 8.80
#